data_AF-A0A485KYZ0-F1
#
_entry.id   AF-A0A485KYZ0-F1
#
_cell.length_a   1.000
_cell.length_b   1.000
_cell.length_c   1.000
_cell.angle_alpha   90.00
_cell.angle_beta   90.00
_cell.angle_gamma   90.00
#
_symmetry.space_group_name_H-M   'P 1'
#
loop_
_entity.id
_entity.type
_entity.pdbx_description
1 polymer ?
#
loop_
_entity_poly.entity_id
_entity_poly.type
_entity_poly.pdbx_seq_one_letter_code
_entity_poly.pdbx_strand_id
1 'polypeptide(L)'
;MAHAATSAITLLTSIHGRDRRHLRSIAKRDLQAAVKHGTKSRAYPCRQTWAPRWKYTFAHIVYITDATSTREITSYVEPIVIDAVPMTRMDDAQHRTLKAHLLAHPELCTSHSVVVIDQSGSMRTCDVENFRTRSDAVFGTIALDLIGQHLDDAASISGTDVLTLIEMRDGATTVLHREPITNVLFNMVLARMQTAAPRSHGNYVPALEAAIKAMALDVQEESCAVMLMFLSDGKPSDVYCGIETADTLDTALATRMKTLGDQFGGRLRVGTIGFAAAAQDMQVLERMALAAVAAGAHGTFSHSESTASSLSTAVTALRSDLSGVRTCLTTTGFLPTTALSSSRGRSLQVVGKEQPFRQLTPELWTDGQWDVYASGVRRFVLGHDRDEWVAVPMQEPTATALAIRKNIFAEGAERIVYQLCECAPPIGTGTRGPLLAGKDSRFIVQDDDMEHFHKVFCKTQRKAGVWADKFNVEVARRAPGRNIAAISFLDCSVYQFGIYEYILAEKLLDHAAYKKWNGNNGYVAGQGAACTPTIQNLLKQLEVCDAIAEGSDEDEDDDGRTQLPGRLANDEAIDNPELVPQAFSHFTYRRSKRRSLVCDLQGVYDDTANVFELTDPVIHYAGSKKRKYGRTDHGNRGMHDFFITHECNALCKLLRL
;
A
#
# COMPACT_ATOMS: atom_id res chain seq x y z
N MET A 1 41.35 -32.33 22.99
CA MET A 1 41.26 -31.31 24.05
C MET A 1 39.79 -31.07 24.34
N ALA A 2 39.36 -31.23 25.59
CA ALA A 2 37.96 -31.08 25.99
C ALA A 2 37.49 -29.62 25.76
N HIS A 3 36.41 -29.43 25.00
CA HIS A 3 35.80 -28.10 24.84
C HIS A 3 35.13 -27.71 26.16
N ALA A 4 35.79 -26.88 26.97
CA ALA A 4 35.21 -26.30 28.17
C ALA A 4 33.90 -25.57 27.81
N ALA A 5 32.85 -25.76 28.61
CA ALA A 5 31.58 -25.05 28.44
C ALA A 5 31.82 -23.53 28.48
N THR A 6 31.05 -22.75 27.70
CA THR A 6 31.24 -21.29 27.59
C THR A 6 31.08 -20.57 28.95
N SER A 7 30.31 -21.16 29.87
CA SER A 7 30.17 -20.71 31.27
C SER A 7 31.43 -20.89 32.14
N ALA A 8 32.39 -21.74 31.72
CA ALA A 8 33.63 -22.01 32.45
C ALA A 8 34.72 -20.93 32.24
N ILE A 9 34.49 -19.95 31.36
CA ILE A 9 35.44 -18.86 31.11
C ILE A 9 35.25 -17.76 32.15
N THR A 10 36.12 -17.69 33.15
CA THR A 10 36.07 -16.66 34.19
C THR A 10 36.59 -15.31 33.65
N LEU A 11 35.67 -14.38 33.37
CA LEU A 11 35.99 -13.02 32.93
C LEU A 11 35.69 -11.98 34.01
N LEU A 12 36.70 -11.16 34.30
CA LEU A 12 36.59 -9.98 35.16
C LEU A 12 36.09 -8.80 34.33
N THR A 13 35.28 -7.94 34.94
CA THR A 13 34.67 -6.81 34.20
C THR A 13 34.96 -5.53 34.96
N SER A 14 35.57 -4.56 34.29
CA SER A 14 35.78 -3.23 34.85
C SER A 14 34.44 -2.58 35.19
N ILE A 15 34.44 -1.58 36.09
CA ILE A 15 33.22 -0.81 36.43
C ILE A 15 32.65 -0.20 35.13
N HIS A 16 33.50 0.48 34.36
CA HIS A 16 33.13 1.05 33.07
C HIS A 16 32.54 0.01 32.09
N GLY A 17 33.20 -1.14 31.90
CA GLY A 17 32.69 -2.17 30.98
C GLY A 17 31.37 -2.80 31.45
N ARG A 18 31.22 -2.99 32.77
CA ARG A 18 29.97 -3.48 33.37
C ARG A 18 28.81 -2.50 33.14
N ASP A 19 29.05 -1.22 33.40
CA ASP A 19 28.05 -0.18 33.18
C ASP A 19 27.70 -0.07 31.69
N ARG A 20 28.69 -0.20 30.79
CA ARG A 20 28.49 -0.20 29.34
C ARG A 20 27.72 -1.41 28.81
N ARG A 21 27.80 -2.57 29.45
CA ARG A 21 26.94 -3.73 29.14
C ARG A 21 25.53 -3.55 29.67
N HIS A 22 25.39 -3.04 30.90
CA HIS A 22 24.09 -2.81 31.53
C HIS A 22 23.27 -1.77 30.74
N LEU A 23 23.91 -0.68 30.30
CA LEU A 23 23.30 0.36 29.45
C LEU A 23 22.86 -0.13 28.07
N ARG A 24 23.25 -1.36 27.66
CA ARG A 24 23.03 -1.91 26.32
C ARG A 24 22.33 -3.27 26.32
N SER A 25 21.88 -3.73 27.49
CA SER A 25 21.28 -5.07 27.66
C SER A 25 22.16 -6.23 27.15
N ILE A 26 23.49 -6.09 27.17
CA ILE A 26 24.43 -7.13 26.71
C ILE A 26 24.69 -8.11 27.85
N ALA A 27 24.38 -9.40 27.65
CA ALA A 27 24.58 -10.40 28.69
C ALA A 27 26.07 -10.75 28.86
N LYS A 28 26.50 -11.04 30.09
CA LYS A 28 27.88 -11.45 30.38
C LYS A 28 28.29 -12.74 29.64
N ARG A 29 27.30 -13.60 29.35
CA ARG A 29 27.49 -14.82 28.56
C ARG A 29 27.93 -14.52 27.12
N ASP A 30 27.51 -13.40 26.55
CA ASP A 30 27.80 -13.02 25.17
C ASP A 30 29.27 -12.58 25.04
N LEU A 31 29.81 -11.95 26.08
CA LEU A 31 31.25 -11.68 26.21
C LEU A 31 32.07 -12.98 26.30
N GLN A 32 31.62 -13.97 27.07
CA GLN A 32 32.29 -15.28 27.15
C GLN A 32 32.25 -16.01 25.81
N ALA A 33 31.12 -15.94 25.10
CA ALA A 33 30.98 -16.46 23.75
C ALA A 33 31.89 -15.71 22.76
N ALA A 34 32.01 -14.39 22.87
CA ALA A 34 32.88 -13.58 22.02
C ALA A 34 34.37 -13.88 22.20
N VAL A 35 34.83 -14.12 23.43
CA VAL A 35 36.24 -14.51 23.68
C VAL A 35 36.54 -15.91 23.14
N LYS A 36 35.53 -16.80 23.14
CA LYS A 36 35.67 -18.20 22.71
C LYS A 36 35.49 -18.42 21.20
N HIS A 37 34.57 -17.69 20.58
CA HIS A 37 34.09 -17.91 19.22
C HIS A 37 34.16 -16.66 18.33
N GLY A 38 34.44 -15.48 18.90
CA GLY A 38 34.49 -14.22 18.16
C GLY A 38 35.81 -13.98 17.42
N THR A 39 35.77 -13.06 16.46
CA THR A 39 36.93 -12.66 15.67
C THR A 39 37.82 -11.73 16.50
N LYS A 40 39.06 -12.15 16.75
CA LYS A 40 40.06 -11.40 17.53
C LYS A 40 40.92 -10.52 16.62
N SER A 41 41.03 -9.23 16.95
CA SER A 41 41.88 -8.24 16.28
C SER A 41 42.54 -7.30 17.31
N ARG A 42 43.54 -6.53 16.90
CA ARG A 42 44.26 -5.63 17.81
C ARG A 42 43.43 -4.36 18.07
N ALA A 43 43.24 -4.00 19.34
CA ALA A 43 42.59 -2.75 19.72
C ALA A 43 43.63 -1.64 19.98
N TYR A 44 43.19 -0.38 20.01
CA TYR A 44 44.04 0.74 20.45
C TYR A 44 44.58 0.47 21.86
N PRO A 45 45.90 0.63 22.09
CA PRO A 45 46.50 0.41 23.41
C PRO A 45 45.96 1.41 24.44
N CYS A 46 46.14 1.08 25.72
CA CYS A 46 45.75 1.98 26.80
C CYS A 46 46.42 3.35 26.65
N ARG A 47 45.65 4.45 26.60
CA ARG A 47 46.21 5.81 26.44
C ARG A 47 47.16 6.22 27.57
N GLN A 48 46.99 5.67 28.77
CA GLN A 48 47.78 6.01 29.97
C GLN A 48 48.99 5.10 30.14
N THR A 49 48.83 3.80 29.88
CA THR A 49 49.85 2.79 30.19
C THR A 49 50.47 2.14 28.95
N TRP A 50 50.01 2.49 27.75
CA TRP A 50 50.38 1.88 26.46
C TRP A 50 50.23 0.36 26.39
N ALA A 51 49.58 -0.25 27.39
CA ALA A 51 49.36 -1.68 27.45
C ALA A 51 48.51 -2.16 26.25
N PRO A 52 48.88 -3.30 25.62
CA PRO A 52 48.15 -3.82 24.49
C PRO A 52 46.73 -4.26 24.91
N ARG A 53 45.79 -4.11 23.99
CA ARG A 53 44.38 -4.46 24.17
C ARG A 53 43.90 -5.28 22.98
N TRP A 54 42.90 -6.13 23.19
CA TRP A 54 42.31 -6.95 22.14
C TRP A 54 40.87 -6.51 21.86
N LYS A 55 40.50 -6.51 20.58
CA LYS A 55 39.14 -6.31 20.09
C LYS A 55 38.59 -7.67 19.68
N TYR A 56 37.47 -8.07 20.28
CA TYR A 56 36.71 -9.26 19.92
C TYR A 56 35.39 -8.83 19.30
N THR A 57 35.04 -9.38 18.13
CA THR A 57 33.76 -9.10 17.46
C THR A 57 32.95 -10.39 17.36
N PHE A 58 31.72 -10.39 17.86
CA PHE A 58 30.84 -11.56 17.87
C PHE A 58 29.38 -11.13 17.87
N ALA A 59 28.57 -11.66 16.95
CA ALA A 59 27.15 -11.33 16.79
C ALA A 59 26.86 -9.81 16.78
N HIS A 60 27.60 -9.05 15.96
CA HIS A 60 27.53 -7.58 15.87
C HIS A 60 27.83 -6.85 17.19
N ILE A 61 28.52 -7.48 18.15
CA ILE A 61 28.99 -6.83 19.38
C ILE A 61 30.51 -6.86 19.42
N VAL A 62 31.10 -5.69 19.65
CA VAL A 62 32.51 -5.49 19.87
C VAL A 62 32.82 -5.42 21.36
N TYR A 63 33.80 -6.20 21.80
CA TYR A 63 34.34 -6.22 23.15
C TYR A 63 35.81 -5.84 23.14
N ILE A 64 36.21 -4.92 24.00
CA ILE A 64 37.61 -4.55 24.21
C ILE A 64 38.08 -5.14 25.53
N THR A 65 39.11 -5.99 25.46
CA THR A 65 39.73 -6.62 26.62
C THR A 65 41.17 -6.16 26.81
N ASP A 66 41.71 -6.42 28.00
CA ASP A 66 43.12 -6.25 28.31
C ASP A 66 44.02 -7.24 27.55
N ALA A 67 45.34 -7.10 27.72
CA ALA A 67 46.34 -7.90 27.03
C ALA A 67 46.14 -9.42 27.21
N THR A 68 45.66 -9.83 28.38
CA THR A 68 45.41 -11.22 28.76
C THR A 68 44.05 -11.75 28.29
N SER A 69 43.18 -10.90 27.74
CA SER A 69 41.80 -11.24 27.35
C SER A 69 40.94 -11.78 28.51
N THR A 70 41.34 -11.49 29.74
CA THR A 70 40.68 -11.97 30.98
C THR A 70 39.86 -10.88 31.64
N ARG A 71 40.07 -9.60 31.29
CA ARG A 71 39.31 -8.47 31.79
C ARG A 71 38.76 -7.63 30.65
N GLU A 72 37.44 -7.38 30.64
CA GLU A 72 36.89 -6.41 29.69
C GLU A 72 36.91 -4.96 30.22
N ILE A 73 37.19 -4.08 29.26
CA ILE A 73 37.39 -2.65 29.44
C ILE A 73 36.14 -1.91 28.98
N THR A 74 35.61 -2.25 27.80
CA THR A 74 34.35 -1.71 27.28
C THR A 74 33.76 -2.67 26.25
N SER A 75 32.46 -2.55 26.00
CA SER A 75 31.76 -3.20 24.89
C SER A 75 30.86 -2.21 24.16
N TYR A 76 30.58 -2.46 22.89
CA TYR A 76 29.67 -1.69 22.04
C TYR A 76 29.14 -2.53 20.88
N VAL A 77 27.91 -2.28 20.44
CA VAL A 77 27.32 -2.91 19.24
C VAL A 77 27.97 -2.29 18.00
N GLU A 78 28.35 -3.13 17.04
CA GLU A 78 28.70 -2.71 15.68
C GLU A 78 27.41 -2.40 14.93
N PRO A 79 27.17 -1.13 14.59
CA PRO A 79 25.90 -0.71 14.00
C PRO A 79 25.76 -1.26 12.58
N ILE A 80 24.54 -1.60 12.19
CA ILE A 80 24.23 -1.91 10.79
C ILE A 80 24.55 -0.66 9.95
N VAL A 81 25.36 -0.84 8.92
CA VAL A 81 25.58 0.18 7.90
C VAL A 81 24.49 -0.03 6.86
N ILE A 82 23.57 0.93 6.76
CA ILE A 82 22.62 0.98 5.66
C ILE A 82 23.33 1.72 4.53
N ASP A 83 23.59 1.01 3.44
CA ASP A 83 24.27 1.58 2.27
C ASP A 83 23.33 2.54 1.53
N ALA A 84 23.86 3.70 1.14
CA ALA A 84 23.14 4.64 0.31
C ALA A 84 22.98 4.08 -1.11
N VAL A 85 21.84 4.36 -1.73
CA VAL A 85 21.59 3.97 -3.13
C VAL A 85 22.53 4.78 -4.03
N PRO A 86 23.27 4.18 -4.98
CA PRO A 86 24.06 4.93 -5.94
C PRO A 86 23.17 5.86 -6.77
N MET A 87 23.46 7.16 -6.80
CA MET A 87 22.68 8.17 -7.55
C MET A 87 23.54 8.91 -8.57
N THR A 88 22.91 9.26 -9.68
CA THR A 88 23.47 10.17 -10.69
C THR A 88 23.08 11.62 -10.41
N ARG A 89 23.77 12.58 -11.03
CA ARG A 89 23.36 14.00 -10.96
C ARG A 89 21.97 14.26 -11.56
N MET A 90 21.54 13.39 -12.47
CA MET A 90 20.24 13.51 -13.13
C MET A 90 19.10 13.13 -12.18
N ASP A 91 19.30 12.13 -11.31
CA ASP A 91 18.30 11.72 -10.31
C ASP A 91 17.97 12.88 -9.33
N ASP A 92 19.01 13.59 -8.87
CA ASP A 92 18.86 14.77 -8.01
C ASP A 92 18.09 15.90 -8.72
N ALA A 93 18.38 16.15 -10.00
CA ALA A 93 17.73 17.19 -10.78
C ALA A 93 16.25 16.86 -11.02
N GLN A 94 15.97 15.61 -11.37
CA GLN A 94 14.62 15.11 -11.57
C GLN A 94 13.80 15.17 -10.27
N HIS A 95 14.37 14.75 -9.13
CA HIS A 95 13.72 14.86 -7.82
C HIS A 95 13.34 16.29 -7.46
N ARG A 96 14.25 17.26 -7.68
CA ARG A 96 13.95 18.68 -7.42
C ARG A 96 12.85 19.22 -8.33
N THR A 97 12.85 18.81 -9.60
CA THR A 97 11.81 19.21 -10.56
C THR A 97 10.45 18.66 -10.14
N LEU A 98 10.39 17.38 -9.79
CA LEU A 98 9.17 16.75 -9.29
C LEU A 98 8.66 17.42 -8.01
N LYS A 99 9.55 17.72 -7.06
CA LYS A 99 9.20 18.44 -5.83
C LYS A 99 8.60 19.80 -6.14
N ALA A 100 9.25 20.59 -6.99
CA ALA A 100 8.77 21.92 -7.35
C ALA A 100 7.38 21.85 -7.99
N HIS A 101 7.15 20.85 -8.84
CA HIS A 101 5.86 20.63 -9.48
C HIS A 101 4.76 20.23 -8.49
N LEU A 102 5.02 19.27 -7.59
CA LEU A 102 4.05 18.84 -6.57
C LEU A 102 3.76 19.92 -5.51
N LEU A 103 4.68 20.88 -5.34
CA LEU A 103 4.43 22.07 -4.52
C LEU A 103 3.55 23.09 -5.24
N ALA A 104 3.72 23.25 -6.55
CA ALA A 104 2.88 24.12 -7.38
C ALA A 104 1.47 23.55 -7.60
N HIS A 105 1.35 22.22 -7.60
CA HIS A 105 0.12 21.46 -7.85
C HIS A 105 -0.19 20.45 -6.73
N PRO A 106 -0.63 20.90 -5.54
CA PRO A 106 -0.95 20.04 -4.41
C PRO A 106 -2.02 18.98 -4.72
N GLU A 107 -2.92 19.23 -5.68
CA GLU A 107 -4.00 18.34 -6.11
C GLU A 107 -3.49 17.03 -6.75
N LEU A 108 -2.23 17.00 -7.18
CA LEU A 108 -1.60 15.83 -7.75
C LEU A 108 -1.12 14.84 -6.67
N CYS A 109 -0.94 15.31 -5.43
CA CYS A 109 -0.49 14.47 -4.32
C CYS A 109 -1.54 13.42 -3.94
N THR A 110 -1.13 12.16 -3.96
CA THR A 110 -1.98 11.01 -3.59
C THR A 110 -1.90 10.70 -2.09
N SER A 111 -0.73 10.90 -1.48
CA SER A 111 -0.58 10.82 -0.04
C SER A 111 0.48 11.79 0.49
N HIS A 112 0.28 12.22 1.73
CA HIS A 112 1.23 13.04 2.47
C HIS A 112 1.51 12.42 3.85
N SER A 113 2.76 12.00 4.06
CA SER A 113 3.24 11.44 5.32
C SER A 113 4.02 12.49 6.09
N VAL A 114 3.50 12.94 7.23
CA VAL A 114 4.21 13.85 8.15
C VAL A 114 4.75 13.04 9.31
N VAL A 115 6.07 13.00 9.43
CA VAL A 115 6.79 12.26 10.47
C VAL A 115 7.43 13.24 11.44
N VAL A 116 7.02 13.18 12.71
CA VAL A 116 7.61 13.93 13.81
C VAL A 116 8.51 13.00 14.62
N ILE A 117 9.80 13.31 14.66
CA ILE A 117 10.80 12.51 15.37
C ILE A 117 11.32 13.29 16.57
N ASP A 118 11.22 12.69 17.74
CA ASP A 118 11.91 13.14 18.95
C ASP A 118 13.42 13.13 18.78
N GLN A 119 14.04 14.29 19.03
CA GLN A 119 15.48 14.51 19.02
C GLN A 119 15.95 15.12 20.36
N SER A 120 15.24 14.81 21.45
CA SER A 120 15.62 15.15 22.81
C SER A 120 16.88 14.40 23.27
N GLY A 121 17.44 14.80 24.41
CA GLY A 121 18.67 14.20 24.94
C GLY A 121 18.58 12.70 25.23
N SER A 122 17.40 12.18 25.60
CA SER A 122 17.14 10.76 25.89
C SER A 122 17.29 9.87 24.66
N MET A 123 17.01 10.42 23.47
CA MET A 123 17.15 9.71 22.18
C MET A 123 18.60 9.35 21.81
N ARG A 124 19.59 9.82 22.58
CA ARG A 124 21.01 9.39 22.46
C ARG A 124 21.30 8.03 23.09
N THR A 125 20.35 7.46 23.83
CA THR A 125 20.53 6.20 24.54
C THR A 125 20.82 5.07 23.56
N CYS A 126 21.73 4.16 23.94
CA CYS A 126 22.21 3.06 23.09
C CYS A 126 21.58 1.71 23.51
N ASP A 127 20.28 1.65 23.72
CA ASP A 127 19.55 0.49 24.26
C ASP A 127 18.74 -0.28 23.20
N VAL A 128 18.90 0.08 21.92
CA VAL A 128 18.26 -0.59 20.79
C VAL A 128 19.24 -1.55 20.13
N GLU A 129 18.81 -2.77 19.85
CA GLU A 129 19.61 -3.74 19.12
C GLU A 129 19.99 -3.22 17.72
N ASN A 130 21.24 -3.46 17.31
CA ASN A 130 21.77 -3.16 15.97
C ASN A 130 21.93 -1.68 15.56
N PHE A 131 21.56 -0.72 16.42
CA PHE A 131 21.70 0.73 16.17
C PHE A 131 22.57 1.43 17.21
N ARG A 132 23.14 2.60 16.85
CA ARG A 132 24.01 3.35 17.80
C ARG A 132 23.21 4.10 18.84
N THR A 133 22.08 4.67 18.45
CA THR A 133 21.20 5.44 19.31
C THR A 133 19.74 5.11 19.01
N ARG A 134 18.82 5.45 19.92
CA ARG A 134 17.38 5.40 19.66
C ARG A 134 16.99 6.21 18.43
N SER A 135 17.59 7.40 18.27
CA SER A 135 17.42 8.23 17.08
C SER A 135 17.85 7.51 15.79
N ASP A 136 19.01 6.84 15.80
CA ASP A 136 19.49 6.07 14.63
C ASP A 136 18.51 4.96 14.27
N ALA A 137 17.95 4.27 15.28
CA ALA A 137 16.94 3.23 15.05
C ALA A 137 15.69 3.80 14.37
N VAL A 138 15.19 4.94 14.86
CA VAL A 138 14.02 5.60 14.25
C VAL A 138 14.28 6.00 12.81
N PHE A 139 15.40 6.67 12.52
CA PHE A 139 15.74 7.03 11.15
C PHE A 139 15.95 5.81 10.25
N GLY A 140 16.61 4.77 10.74
CA GLY A 140 16.81 3.52 10.03
C GLY A 140 15.49 2.83 9.68
N THR A 141 14.56 2.74 10.63
CA THR A 141 13.22 2.20 10.38
C THR A 141 12.44 3.04 9.38
N ILE A 142 12.48 4.37 9.46
CA ILE A 142 11.80 5.23 8.48
C ILE A 142 12.40 5.05 7.09
N ALA A 143 13.73 5.00 6.98
CA ALA A 143 14.39 4.78 5.71
C ALA A 143 14.02 3.43 5.10
N LEU A 144 14.08 2.34 5.87
CA LEU A 144 13.84 0.99 5.35
C LEU A 144 12.35 0.67 5.19
N ASP A 145 11.53 0.89 6.22
CA ASP A 145 10.17 0.39 6.27
C ASP A 145 9.14 1.38 5.73
N LEU A 146 9.34 2.69 5.98
CA LEU A 146 8.44 3.70 5.42
C LEU A 146 8.79 4.01 3.97
N ILE A 147 10.06 4.26 3.66
CA ILE A 147 10.51 4.68 2.32
C ILE A 147 10.94 3.48 1.47
N GLY A 148 11.86 2.64 1.95
CA GLY A 148 12.45 1.53 1.18
C GLY A 148 11.39 0.56 0.67
N GLN A 149 10.57 0.02 1.58
CA GLN A 149 9.43 -0.82 1.19
C GLN A 149 8.44 -0.07 0.26
N HIS A 150 8.36 1.27 0.31
CA HIS A 150 7.52 2.04 -0.63
C HIS A 150 8.03 1.97 -2.05
N LEU A 151 9.34 2.06 -2.18
CA LEU A 151 10.04 2.01 -3.46
C LEU A 151 10.10 0.58 -4.02
N ASP A 152 10.03 -0.43 -3.16
CA ASP A 152 10.00 -1.85 -3.56
C ASP A 152 8.59 -2.33 -3.94
N ASP A 153 7.54 -1.81 -3.29
CA ASP A 153 6.15 -2.17 -3.58
C ASP A 153 5.67 -1.54 -4.90
N ALA A 154 5.89 -2.22 -6.01
CA ALA A 154 5.50 -1.77 -7.36
C ALA A 154 4.01 -1.40 -7.52
N ALA A 155 3.12 -1.97 -6.69
CA ALA A 155 1.70 -1.62 -6.65
C ALA A 155 1.41 -0.30 -5.90
N SER A 156 2.38 0.19 -5.13
CA SER A 156 2.25 1.33 -4.23
C SER A 156 2.93 2.61 -4.76
N ILE A 157 3.68 2.56 -5.85
CA ILE A 157 4.44 3.72 -6.34
C ILE A 157 3.56 4.52 -7.29
N SER A 158 2.96 5.60 -6.79
CA SER A 158 2.28 6.59 -7.64
C SER A 158 3.22 7.69 -8.12
N GLY A 159 4.41 7.80 -7.52
CA GLY A 159 5.34 8.92 -7.74
C GLY A 159 4.86 10.26 -7.18
N THR A 160 3.61 10.36 -6.76
CA THR A 160 2.97 11.57 -6.24
C THR A 160 2.83 11.58 -4.71
N ASP A 161 3.42 10.59 -4.04
CA ASP A 161 3.45 10.50 -2.58
C ASP A 161 4.59 11.36 -2.02
N VAL A 162 4.29 12.14 -0.98
CA VAL A 162 5.23 13.10 -0.39
C VAL A 162 5.42 12.87 1.10
N LEU A 163 6.62 13.18 1.60
CA LEU A 163 7.00 13.06 3.00
C LEU A 163 7.51 14.39 3.55
N THR A 164 7.01 14.77 4.73
CA THR A 164 7.55 15.86 5.54
C THR A 164 8.18 15.27 6.81
N LEU A 165 9.40 15.69 7.12
CA LEU A 165 10.15 15.27 8.29
C LEU A 165 10.35 16.45 9.25
N ILE A 166 9.90 16.28 10.49
CA ILE A 166 9.98 17.29 11.54
C ILE A 166 10.80 16.73 12.69
N GLU A 167 11.82 17.46 13.11
CA GLU A 167 12.57 17.15 14.33
C GLU A 167 12.03 17.96 15.51
N MET A 168 11.73 17.24 16.59
CA MET A 168 11.26 17.79 17.86
C MET A 168 12.42 17.93 18.85
N ARG A 169 12.61 19.15 19.36
CA ARG A 169 13.56 19.52 20.43
C ARG A 169 12.84 20.52 21.36
N ASP A 170 13.56 21.52 21.89
CA ASP A 170 12.96 22.66 22.60
C ASP A 170 11.94 23.42 21.72
N GLY A 171 12.15 23.39 20.40
CA GLY A 171 11.17 23.78 19.39
C GLY A 171 11.10 22.72 18.29
N ALA A 172 10.38 23.01 17.21
CA ALA A 172 10.25 22.09 16.08
C ALA A 172 10.93 22.65 14.83
N THR A 173 11.67 21.80 14.12
CA THR A 173 12.32 22.17 12.85
C THR A 173 11.86 21.22 11.76
N THR A 174 11.25 21.75 10.70
CA THR A 174 10.95 20.98 9.50
C THR A 174 12.24 20.80 8.69
N VAL A 175 12.79 19.59 8.70
CA VAL A 175 14.05 19.26 8.01
C VAL A 175 13.80 18.98 6.54
N LEU A 176 12.73 18.25 6.25
CA LEU A 176 12.28 17.93 4.89
C LEU A 176 10.82 18.36 4.79
N HIS A 177 10.46 19.03 3.70
CA HIS A 177 9.10 19.51 3.49
C HIS A 177 8.59 19.01 2.14
N ARG A 178 7.53 18.19 2.19
CA ARG A 178 6.85 17.59 1.04
C ARG A 178 7.85 17.04 0.00
N GLU A 179 8.86 16.31 0.46
CA GLU A 179 9.79 15.65 -0.43
C GLU A 179 9.10 14.45 -1.09
N PRO A 180 9.14 14.32 -2.43
CA PRO A 180 8.62 13.14 -3.11
C PRO A 180 9.31 11.86 -2.61
N ILE A 181 8.58 10.76 -2.47
CA ILE A 181 9.16 9.49 -2.05
C ILE A 181 9.97 8.88 -3.20
N THR A 182 11.30 9.06 -3.14
CA THR A 182 12.26 8.59 -4.16
C THR A 182 13.53 8.03 -3.49
N ASN A 183 14.43 7.44 -4.29
CA ASN A 183 15.78 7.07 -3.84
C ASN A 183 16.59 8.27 -3.31
N VAL A 184 16.31 9.49 -3.81
CA VAL A 184 16.93 10.72 -3.30
C VAL A 184 16.45 10.99 -1.88
N LEU A 185 15.15 10.91 -1.62
CA LEU A 185 14.61 11.04 -0.26
C LEU A 185 15.19 9.96 0.68
N PHE A 186 15.28 8.71 0.24
CA PHE A 186 15.89 7.63 1.01
C PHE A 186 17.31 8.00 1.47
N ASN A 187 18.15 8.46 0.54
CA ASN A 187 19.51 8.91 0.84
C ASN A 187 19.56 10.18 1.71
N MET A 188 18.62 11.11 1.55
CA MET A 188 18.52 12.29 2.41
C MET A 188 18.23 11.90 3.86
N VAL A 189 17.35 10.92 4.09
CA VAL A 189 17.05 10.41 5.44
C VAL A 189 18.25 9.66 6.03
N LEU A 190 18.96 8.86 5.25
CA LEU A 190 20.20 8.21 5.70
C LEU A 190 21.31 9.22 6.03
N ALA A 191 21.49 10.25 5.22
CA ALA A 191 22.42 11.33 5.51
C ALA A 191 22.02 12.08 6.79
N ARG A 192 20.70 12.23 7.02
CA ARG A 192 20.20 12.83 8.25
C ARG A 192 20.46 11.96 9.48
N MET A 193 20.29 10.65 9.38
CA MET A 193 20.64 9.69 10.44
C MET A 193 22.08 9.88 10.93
N GLN A 194 23.02 10.11 10.01
CA GLN A 194 24.44 10.28 10.35
C GLN A 194 24.77 11.64 10.98
N THR A 195 23.96 12.67 10.71
CA THR A 195 24.18 14.06 11.17
C THR A 195 23.29 14.47 12.32
N ALA A 196 22.25 13.67 12.64
CA ALA A 196 21.35 13.89 13.74
C ALA A 196 22.11 13.87 15.07
N ALA A 197 21.91 14.92 15.87
CA ALA A 197 22.53 15.06 17.18
C ALA A 197 21.45 15.34 18.21
N PRO A 198 20.82 14.32 18.82
CA PRO A 198 19.74 14.54 19.77
C PRO A 198 20.23 15.33 20.98
N ARG A 199 19.49 16.35 21.43
CA ARG A 199 19.88 17.26 22.52
C ARG A 199 18.65 17.98 23.09
N SER A 200 18.83 18.55 24.28
CA SER A 200 17.81 19.33 24.99
C SER A 200 16.53 18.53 25.28
N HIS A 201 15.39 19.22 25.39
CA HIS A 201 14.09 18.68 25.74
C HIS A 201 13.27 18.32 24.49
N GLY A 202 12.21 17.52 24.65
CA GLY A 202 11.27 17.17 23.58
C GLY A 202 9.91 17.83 23.82
N ASN A 203 9.65 18.93 23.11
CA ASN A 203 8.41 19.71 23.26
C ASN A 203 7.39 19.35 22.17
N TYR A 204 6.27 18.77 22.60
CA TYR A 204 5.22 18.22 21.74
C TYR A 204 4.35 19.30 21.10
N VAL A 205 4.06 20.39 21.82
CA VAL A 205 3.19 21.46 21.31
C VAL A 205 3.78 22.13 20.07
N PRO A 206 5.04 22.63 20.07
CA PRO A 206 5.63 23.22 18.88
C PRO A 206 5.79 22.20 17.75
N ALA A 207 6.01 20.93 18.07
CA ALA A 207 6.10 19.86 17.07
C ALA A 207 4.77 19.61 16.37
N LEU A 208 3.66 19.58 17.13
CA LEU A 208 2.32 19.42 16.58
C LEU A 208 1.88 20.65 15.78
N GLU A 209 2.25 21.86 16.20
CA GLU A 209 2.01 23.08 15.42
C GLU A 209 2.77 23.08 14.08
N ALA A 210 4.03 22.62 14.08
CA ALA A 210 4.78 22.43 12.85
C ALA A 210 4.15 21.38 11.94
N ALA A 211 3.59 20.30 12.50
CA ALA A 211 2.87 19.28 11.73
C ALA A 211 1.58 19.84 11.10
N ILE A 212 0.77 20.57 11.88
CA ILE A 212 -0.44 21.25 11.36
C ILE A 212 -0.07 22.21 10.22
N LYS A 213 0.98 23.01 10.39
CA LYS A 213 1.46 23.92 9.36
C LYS A 213 1.91 23.18 8.10
N ALA A 214 2.57 22.04 8.24
CA ALA A 214 3.00 21.24 7.11
C ALA A 214 1.84 20.64 6.31
N MET A 215 0.72 20.33 6.97
CA MET A 215 -0.48 19.76 6.34
C MET A 215 -1.46 20.80 5.80
N ALA A 216 -1.17 22.10 5.93
CA ALA A 216 -2.11 23.17 5.59
C ALA A 216 -2.58 23.12 4.12
N LEU A 217 -1.72 22.68 3.20
CA LEU A 217 -2.08 22.52 1.78
C LEU A 217 -3.06 21.37 1.55
N ASP A 218 -3.00 20.30 2.35
CA ASP A 218 -3.82 19.09 2.16
C ASP A 218 -5.26 19.27 2.65
N VAL A 219 -5.53 20.32 3.43
CA VAL A 219 -6.88 20.64 3.92
C VAL A 219 -7.83 20.92 2.77
N GLN A 220 -7.33 21.55 1.70
CA GLN A 220 -8.13 21.89 0.51
C GLN A 220 -8.32 20.70 -0.44
N GLU A 221 -7.50 19.65 -0.30
CA GLU A 221 -7.46 18.53 -1.23
C GLU A 221 -8.20 17.31 -0.68
N GLU A 222 -9.36 16.97 -1.25
CA GLU A 222 -10.19 15.86 -0.78
C GLU A 222 -9.67 14.46 -1.18
N SER A 223 -8.81 14.37 -2.21
CA SER A 223 -8.27 13.11 -2.74
C SER A 223 -6.95 12.65 -2.13
N CYS A 224 -6.31 13.46 -1.30
CA CYS A 224 -5.04 13.13 -0.67
C CYS A 224 -5.25 12.37 0.65
N ALA A 225 -4.58 11.21 0.79
CA ALA A 225 -4.50 10.48 2.05
C ALA A 225 -3.43 11.11 2.96
N VAL A 226 -3.75 11.36 4.23
CA VAL A 226 -2.84 12.09 5.14
C VAL A 226 -2.47 11.21 6.33
N MET A 227 -1.17 11.16 6.66
CA MET A 227 -0.67 10.45 7.83
C MET A 227 0.16 11.38 8.72
N LEU A 228 -0.11 11.34 10.02
CA LEU A 228 0.72 11.89 11.07
C LEU A 228 1.36 10.73 11.86
N MET A 229 2.68 10.62 11.80
CA MET A 229 3.43 9.69 12.63
C MET A 229 4.21 10.47 13.68
N PHE A 230 3.94 10.23 14.96
CA PHE A 230 4.53 10.95 16.08
C PHE A 230 5.35 9.99 16.93
N LEU A 231 6.68 10.11 16.89
CA LEU A 231 7.60 9.20 17.57
C LEU A 231 8.30 9.92 18.73
N SER A 232 8.23 9.37 19.94
CA SER A 232 8.93 9.89 21.12
C SER A 232 9.31 8.80 22.12
N ASP A 233 10.40 9.00 22.86
CA ASP A 233 10.90 8.05 23.86
C ASP A 233 10.54 8.40 25.31
N GLY A 234 9.64 9.38 25.52
CA GLY A 234 9.20 9.74 26.85
C GLY A 234 8.11 10.81 26.88
N LYS A 235 7.89 11.38 28.08
CA LYS A 235 6.90 12.42 28.31
C LYS A 235 7.29 13.74 27.64
N PRO A 236 6.31 14.56 27.23
CA PRO A 236 6.58 15.93 26.81
C PRO A 236 7.33 16.69 27.91
N SER A 237 8.29 17.48 27.49
CA SER A 237 9.02 18.41 28.37
C SER A 237 8.48 19.84 28.28
N ASP A 238 7.33 20.02 27.60
CA ASP A 238 6.73 21.32 27.36
C ASP A 238 6.47 22.09 28.66
N VAL A 239 7.00 23.31 28.72
CA VAL A 239 6.59 24.33 29.70
C VAL A 239 5.80 25.38 28.91
N TYR A 240 4.49 25.15 28.77
CA TYR A 240 3.63 26.09 28.04
C TYR A 240 3.54 27.40 28.84
N CYS A 241 3.84 28.53 28.20
CA CYS A 241 3.91 29.84 28.87
C CYS A 241 2.58 30.17 29.58
N GLY A 242 2.53 29.97 30.90
CA GLY A 242 1.50 30.50 31.78
C GLY A 242 0.84 29.55 32.80
N ILE A 243 1.01 28.21 32.75
CA ILE A 243 0.25 27.32 33.67
C ILE A 243 1.06 26.06 34.05
N GLU A 244 1.12 25.76 35.35
CA GLU A 244 1.99 24.72 35.96
C GLU A 244 1.38 23.30 36.02
N THR A 245 0.20 23.03 35.44
CA THR A 245 -0.52 21.75 35.64
C THR A 245 -0.59 20.87 34.40
N ALA A 246 -0.29 19.57 34.57
CA ALA A 246 -0.27 18.55 33.50
C ALA A 246 -1.61 18.42 32.74
N ASP A 247 -2.75 18.61 33.39
CA ASP A 247 -4.09 18.50 32.77
C ASP A 247 -4.33 19.55 31.66
N THR A 248 -3.69 20.72 31.75
CA THR A 248 -3.84 21.77 30.73
C THR A 248 -3.02 21.51 29.48
N LEU A 249 -1.86 20.84 29.59
CA LEU A 249 -1.05 20.42 28.46
C LEU A 249 -1.77 19.34 27.64
N ASP A 250 -2.32 18.34 28.32
CA ASP A 250 -3.10 17.28 27.66
C ASP A 250 -4.31 17.85 26.91
N THR A 251 -5.01 18.82 27.53
CA THR A 251 -6.11 19.53 26.89
C THR A 251 -5.65 20.30 25.64
N ALA A 252 -4.47 20.95 25.70
CA ALA A 252 -3.91 21.69 24.58
C ALA A 252 -3.48 20.79 23.41
N LEU A 253 -2.92 19.61 23.70
CA LEU A 253 -2.57 18.60 22.70
C LEU A 253 -3.80 17.94 22.10
N ALA A 254 -4.77 17.57 22.93
CA ALA A 254 -6.05 16.99 22.50
C ALA A 254 -6.84 17.95 21.61
N THR A 255 -6.85 19.26 21.93
CA THR A 255 -7.51 20.29 21.10
C THR A 255 -6.90 20.37 19.71
N ARG A 256 -5.56 20.28 19.60
CA ARG A 256 -4.85 20.28 18.32
C ARG A 256 -5.08 18.99 17.53
N MET A 257 -5.07 17.84 18.19
CA MET A 257 -5.42 16.55 17.56
C MET A 257 -6.86 16.53 17.06
N LYS A 258 -7.79 17.10 17.85
CA LYS A 258 -9.18 17.28 17.43
C LYS A 258 -9.29 18.20 16.22
N THR A 259 -8.53 19.30 16.19
CA THR A 259 -8.49 20.20 15.03
C THR A 259 -8.06 19.45 13.75
N LEU A 260 -7.03 18.61 13.84
CA LEU A 260 -6.60 17.76 12.73
C LEU A 260 -7.69 16.75 12.33
N GLY A 261 -8.30 16.07 13.30
CA GLY A 261 -9.38 15.12 13.04
C GLY A 261 -10.61 15.77 12.40
N ASP A 262 -11.01 16.97 12.85
CA ASP A 262 -12.13 17.73 12.29
C ASP A 262 -11.83 18.20 10.85
N GLN A 263 -10.57 18.53 10.53
CA GLN A 263 -10.15 18.97 9.20
C GLN A 263 -10.09 17.85 8.16
N PHE A 264 -9.54 16.70 8.55
CA PHE A 264 -9.24 15.61 7.61
C PHE A 264 -10.22 14.43 7.71
N GLY A 265 -10.92 14.29 8.84
CA GLY A 265 -11.85 13.20 9.12
C GLY A 265 -11.23 11.83 8.89
N GLY A 266 -11.98 10.96 8.20
CA GLY A 266 -11.55 9.61 7.89
C GLY A 266 -10.28 9.51 7.03
N ARG A 267 -9.80 10.60 6.41
CA ARG A 267 -8.57 10.63 5.58
C ARG A 267 -7.28 10.67 6.38
N LEU A 268 -7.36 11.02 7.66
CA LEU A 268 -6.21 11.12 8.54
C LEU A 268 -5.93 9.78 9.25
N ARG A 269 -4.66 9.38 9.19
CA ARG A 269 -4.07 8.33 10.01
C ARG A 269 -3.12 8.95 11.03
N VAL A 270 -3.44 8.84 12.31
CA VAL A 270 -2.58 9.29 13.40
C VAL A 270 -1.96 8.06 14.05
N GLY A 271 -0.64 7.92 13.93
CA GLY A 271 0.13 6.90 14.62
C GLY A 271 1.03 7.53 15.67
N THR A 272 0.75 7.30 16.95
CA THR A 272 1.64 7.70 18.04
C THR A 272 2.46 6.50 18.50
N ILE A 273 3.79 6.63 18.47
CA ILE A 273 4.72 5.54 18.74
C ILE A 273 5.60 5.93 19.94
N GLY A 274 5.41 5.23 21.05
CA GLY A 274 6.25 5.33 22.23
C GLY A 274 7.46 4.43 22.08
N PHE A 275 8.67 4.99 22.15
CA PHE A 275 9.93 4.27 21.96
C PHE A 275 10.73 4.20 23.27
N ALA A 276 10.22 3.45 24.24
CA ALA A 276 10.81 3.34 25.57
C ALA A 276 10.60 1.96 26.19
N ALA A 277 11.23 1.71 27.34
CA ALA A 277 10.99 0.50 28.12
C ALA A 277 9.54 0.44 28.64
N ALA A 278 8.97 -0.76 28.77
CA ALA A 278 7.57 -1.01 29.16
C ALA A 278 7.09 -0.33 30.47
N ALA A 279 8.01 0.09 31.34
CA ALA A 279 7.70 0.77 32.59
C ALA A 279 7.56 2.29 32.46
N GLN A 280 7.83 2.87 31.29
CA GLN A 280 7.82 4.32 31.08
C GLN A 280 6.40 4.79 30.71
N ASP A 281 5.93 5.85 31.37
CA ASP A 281 4.56 6.35 31.20
C ASP A 281 4.41 7.15 29.89
N MET A 282 3.60 6.59 28.98
CA MET A 282 3.32 7.09 27.63
C MET A 282 1.86 7.52 27.44
N GLN A 283 1.12 7.77 28.53
CA GLN A 283 -0.31 8.11 28.47
C GLN A 283 -0.61 9.32 27.57
N VAL A 284 0.30 10.29 27.45
CA VAL A 284 0.11 11.47 26.60
C VAL A 284 -0.02 11.08 25.13
N LEU A 285 0.84 10.19 24.64
CA LEU A 285 0.80 9.69 23.25
C LEU A 285 -0.48 8.89 22.99
N GLU A 286 -0.92 8.10 23.96
CA GLU A 286 -2.17 7.35 23.88
C GLU A 286 -3.39 8.29 23.84
N ARG A 287 -3.43 9.29 24.72
CA ARG A 287 -4.49 10.31 24.74
C ARG A 287 -4.54 11.12 23.44
N MET A 288 -3.39 11.42 22.83
CA MET A 288 -3.32 12.08 21.52
C MET A 288 -3.97 11.25 20.42
N ALA A 289 -3.69 9.93 20.37
CA ALA A 289 -4.33 9.04 19.41
C ALA A 289 -5.85 8.93 19.65
N LEU A 290 -6.27 8.79 20.92
CA LEU A 290 -7.69 8.75 21.29
C LEU A 290 -8.44 10.04 20.93
N ALA A 291 -7.80 11.21 21.12
CA ALA A 291 -8.37 12.50 20.75
C ALA A 291 -8.60 12.62 19.24
N ALA A 292 -7.69 12.08 18.41
CA ALA A 292 -7.88 12.02 16.97
C ALA A 292 -9.05 11.08 16.58
N VAL A 293 -9.17 9.93 17.25
CA VAL A 293 -10.30 9.00 17.06
C VAL A 293 -11.64 9.65 17.40
N ALA A 294 -11.70 10.36 18.53
CA ALA A 294 -12.91 11.06 18.96
C ALA A 294 -13.35 12.16 17.98
N ALA A 295 -12.43 12.67 17.17
CA ALA A 295 -12.68 13.67 16.12
C ALA A 295 -12.99 13.05 14.74
N GLY A 296 -13.05 11.72 14.64
CA GLY A 296 -13.40 11.01 13.40
C GLY A 296 -12.23 10.64 12.49
N ALA A 297 -10.98 10.80 12.95
CA ALA A 297 -9.81 10.21 12.29
C ALA A 297 -9.54 8.78 12.77
N HIS A 298 -8.64 8.05 12.11
CA HIS A 298 -8.15 6.78 12.64
C HIS A 298 -6.87 7.05 13.44
N GLY A 299 -6.85 6.64 14.71
CA GLY A 299 -5.74 6.84 15.62
C GLY A 299 -5.28 5.52 16.21
N THR A 300 -3.97 5.26 16.19
CA THR A 300 -3.35 4.09 16.80
C THR A 300 -2.21 4.52 17.70
N PHE A 301 -2.10 3.85 18.84
CA PHE A 301 -0.96 3.97 19.76
C PHE A 301 -0.18 2.66 19.77
N SER A 302 1.13 2.72 19.62
CA SER A 302 2.02 1.57 19.68
C SER A 302 3.13 1.82 20.69
N HIS A 303 3.28 0.91 21.65
CA HIS A 303 4.37 0.93 22.61
C HIS A 303 5.48 0.00 22.13
N SER A 304 6.49 0.57 21.46
CA SER A 304 7.67 -0.15 21.00
C SER A 304 8.66 -0.22 22.17
N GLU A 305 8.78 -1.39 22.82
CA GLU A 305 9.59 -1.65 24.01
C GLU A 305 11.12 -1.50 23.79
N SER A 306 11.57 -0.39 23.17
CA SER A 306 12.91 -0.14 22.67
C SER A 306 13.45 -1.19 21.68
N THR A 307 12.58 -1.99 21.05
CA THR A 307 12.99 -2.99 20.05
C THR A 307 12.77 -2.50 18.63
N ALA A 308 13.77 -2.67 17.75
CA ALA A 308 13.66 -2.28 16.35
C ALA A 308 12.55 -3.03 15.60
N SER A 309 12.29 -4.29 15.98
CA SER A 309 11.22 -5.11 15.39
C SER A 309 9.82 -4.60 15.71
N SER A 310 9.55 -4.17 16.94
CA SER A 310 8.25 -3.59 17.30
C SER A 310 8.03 -2.24 16.63
N LEU A 311 9.08 -1.43 16.52
CA LEU A 311 9.04 -0.16 15.79
C LEU A 311 8.77 -0.38 14.30
N SER A 312 9.48 -1.32 13.67
CA SER A 312 9.25 -1.75 12.29
C SER A 312 7.82 -2.22 12.04
N THR A 313 7.28 -3.03 12.97
CA THR A 313 5.89 -3.52 12.89
C THR A 313 4.88 -2.38 12.94
N ALA A 314 5.07 -1.41 13.85
CA ALA A 314 4.18 -0.26 13.99
C ALA A 314 4.21 0.64 12.74
N VAL A 315 5.40 0.94 12.22
CA VAL A 315 5.59 1.74 11.00
C VAL A 315 4.97 1.05 9.79
N THR A 316 5.19 -0.26 9.64
CA THR A 316 4.64 -1.06 8.54
C THR A 316 3.10 -1.12 8.60
N ALA A 317 2.53 -1.25 9.80
CA ALA A 317 1.08 -1.24 9.98
C ALA A 317 0.45 0.10 9.56
N LEU A 318 1.04 1.22 9.99
CA LEU A 318 0.58 2.57 9.61
C LEU A 318 0.68 2.83 8.11
N ARG A 319 1.79 2.42 7.51
CA ARG A 319 2.02 2.47 6.06
C ARG A 319 0.97 1.67 5.28
N SER A 320 0.68 0.45 5.72
CA SER A 320 -0.31 -0.43 5.09
C SER A 320 -1.71 0.20 5.15
N ASP A 321 -2.09 0.73 6.32
CA ASP A 321 -3.35 1.45 6.50
C ASP A 321 -3.44 2.70 5.60
N LEU A 322 -2.38 3.52 5.55
CA LEU A 322 -2.30 4.66 4.63
C LEU A 322 -2.44 4.24 3.16
N SER A 323 -1.82 3.13 2.77
CA SER A 323 -1.91 2.60 1.41
C SER A 323 -3.33 2.16 1.08
N GLY A 324 -4.06 1.57 2.03
CA GLY A 324 -5.48 1.24 1.90
C GLY A 324 -6.37 2.48 1.71
N VAL A 325 -6.16 3.51 2.54
CA VAL A 325 -6.85 4.82 2.44
C VAL A 325 -6.61 5.46 1.07
N ARG A 326 -5.34 5.56 0.68
CA ARG A 326 -4.94 6.11 -0.61
C ARG A 326 -5.59 5.36 -1.76
N THR A 327 -5.52 4.02 -1.76
CA THR A 327 -6.14 3.19 -2.80
C THR A 327 -7.65 3.43 -2.88
N CYS A 328 -8.33 3.58 -1.74
CA CYS A 328 -9.75 3.91 -1.71
C CYS A 328 -10.02 5.30 -2.30
N LEU A 329 -9.23 6.31 -1.93
CA LEU A 329 -9.39 7.69 -2.44
C LEU A 329 -9.08 7.79 -3.93
N THR A 330 -8.02 7.14 -4.42
CA THR A 330 -7.63 7.18 -5.83
C THR A 330 -8.56 6.36 -6.72
N THR A 331 -9.11 5.24 -6.22
CA THR A 331 -9.95 4.33 -7.01
C THR A 331 -11.44 4.68 -6.92
N THR A 332 -11.93 5.08 -5.75
CA THR A 332 -13.37 5.25 -5.48
C THR A 332 -13.76 6.70 -5.19
N GLY A 333 -12.79 7.58 -4.94
CA GLY A 333 -12.97 9.00 -4.61
C GLY A 333 -13.45 9.31 -3.19
N PHE A 334 -13.62 8.30 -2.31
CA PHE A 334 -14.15 8.48 -0.95
C PHE A 334 -13.55 7.43 0.00
N LEU A 335 -13.74 7.63 1.31
CA LEU A 335 -13.29 6.68 2.33
C LEU A 335 -14.41 5.88 2.98
N PRO A 336 -14.14 4.61 3.34
CA PRO A 336 -15.03 3.84 4.18
C PRO A 336 -15.04 4.37 5.61
N THR A 337 -16.19 4.76 6.14
CA THR A 337 -16.32 5.11 7.57
C THR A 337 -16.72 3.89 8.39
N THR A 338 -16.01 3.65 9.50
CA THR A 338 -16.57 2.92 10.64
C THR A 338 -17.54 3.85 11.35
N ALA A 339 -18.74 3.37 11.65
CA ALA A 339 -19.86 4.14 12.19
C ALA A 339 -19.46 5.20 13.24
N LEU A 340 -20.05 6.40 13.13
CA LEU A 340 -20.00 7.55 14.07
C LEU A 340 -19.18 8.80 13.65
N SER A 341 -19.22 9.21 12.38
CA SER A 341 -18.93 10.61 12.05
C SER A 341 -19.90 11.15 10.99
N SER A 342 -20.58 12.22 11.38
CA SER A 342 -21.63 12.88 10.61
C SER A 342 -21.08 13.65 9.41
N SER A 343 -21.75 13.42 8.27
CA SER A 343 -22.10 14.38 7.20
C SER A 343 -21.51 14.19 5.79
N ARG A 344 -20.47 13.37 5.54
CA ARG A 344 -20.03 13.06 4.15
C ARG A 344 -19.46 11.67 3.86
N GLY A 345 -19.34 10.77 4.84
CA GLY A 345 -18.82 9.40 4.65
C GLY A 345 -19.93 8.33 4.59
N ARG A 346 -19.75 7.28 3.77
CA ARG A 346 -20.65 6.11 3.74
C ARG A 346 -20.08 5.00 4.63
N SER A 347 -20.92 4.46 5.50
CA SER A 347 -20.57 3.37 6.41
C SER A 347 -20.26 2.08 5.66
N LEU A 348 -19.29 1.30 6.10
CA LEU A 348 -19.02 -0.05 5.56
C LEU A 348 -20.08 -1.06 6.02
N GLN A 349 -20.41 -2.03 5.16
CA GLN A 349 -21.11 -3.23 5.61
C GLN A 349 -20.16 -4.07 6.49
N VAL A 350 -20.62 -4.46 7.68
CA VAL A 350 -19.89 -5.39 8.57
C VAL A 350 -20.28 -6.81 8.16
N VAL A 351 -19.33 -7.55 7.59
CA VAL A 351 -19.56 -8.90 7.06
C VAL A 351 -18.53 -9.88 7.61
N GLY A 352 -18.98 -11.10 7.95
CA GLY A 352 -18.09 -12.20 8.30
C GLY A 352 -17.31 -12.69 7.07
N LYS A 353 -16.02 -12.97 7.23
CA LYS A 353 -15.16 -13.53 6.18
C LYS A 353 -14.97 -15.02 6.39
N GLU A 354 -15.10 -15.79 5.32
CA GLU A 354 -14.83 -17.22 5.34
C GLU A 354 -13.49 -17.53 4.70
N GLN A 355 -12.64 -18.29 5.42
CA GLN A 355 -11.46 -18.93 4.84
C GLN A 355 -11.49 -20.42 5.20
N PRO A 356 -11.32 -21.36 4.24
CA PRO A 356 -10.99 -21.22 2.81
C PRO A 356 -12.20 -21.33 1.84
N PHE A 357 -11.95 -21.11 0.54
CA PHE A 357 -12.87 -21.40 -0.57
C PHE A 357 -13.30 -22.87 -0.56
N ARG A 358 -14.60 -23.12 -0.71
CA ARG A 358 -15.18 -24.47 -0.65
C ARG A 358 -16.09 -24.72 -1.84
N GLN A 359 -15.82 -25.78 -2.59
CA GLN A 359 -16.73 -26.30 -3.62
C GLN A 359 -18.02 -26.82 -2.97
N LEU A 360 -19.15 -26.74 -3.65
CA LEU A 360 -20.44 -27.16 -3.08
C LEU A 360 -20.53 -28.69 -2.96
N THR A 361 -20.03 -29.24 -1.87
CA THR A 361 -20.24 -30.66 -1.52
C THR A 361 -21.56 -30.83 -0.76
N PRO A 362 -22.19 -32.02 -0.76
CA PRO A 362 -23.40 -32.28 0.03
C PRO A 362 -23.23 -31.92 1.52
N GLU A 363 -22.04 -32.11 2.07
CA GLU A 363 -21.72 -31.78 3.47
C GLU A 363 -21.71 -30.27 3.72
N LEU A 364 -21.29 -29.49 2.71
CA LEU A 364 -21.20 -28.03 2.76
C LEU A 364 -22.55 -27.32 2.69
N TRP A 365 -23.59 -27.99 2.21
CA TRP A 365 -24.96 -27.47 2.24
C TRP A 365 -25.61 -27.66 3.61
N THR A 366 -25.19 -28.69 4.36
CA THR A 366 -25.71 -29.02 5.69
C THR A 366 -24.98 -28.31 6.83
N ASP A 367 -24.05 -27.40 6.53
CA ASP A 367 -23.19 -26.71 7.51
C ASP A 367 -23.91 -25.57 8.29
N GLY A 368 -25.17 -25.27 7.94
CA GLY A 368 -25.97 -24.22 8.56
C GLY A 368 -25.52 -22.78 8.22
N GLN A 369 -24.61 -22.61 7.27
CA GLN A 369 -24.06 -21.31 6.84
C GLN A 369 -24.81 -20.67 5.67
N TRP A 370 -25.97 -21.22 5.29
CA TRP A 370 -26.78 -20.76 4.18
C TRP A 370 -28.10 -20.15 4.67
N ASP A 371 -28.40 -18.96 4.18
CA ASP A 371 -29.73 -18.36 4.28
C ASP A 371 -30.52 -18.70 3.02
N VAL A 372 -31.68 -19.32 3.20
CA VAL A 372 -32.52 -19.83 2.11
C VAL A 372 -33.80 -19.01 2.00
N TYR A 373 -33.97 -18.38 0.85
CA TYR A 373 -35.11 -17.54 0.50
C TYR A 373 -36.03 -18.33 -0.43
N ALA A 374 -37.16 -18.81 0.09
CA ALA A 374 -38.09 -19.67 -0.64
C ALA A 374 -39.30 -18.94 -1.24
N SER A 375 -39.47 -17.64 -0.96
CA SER A 375 -40.63 -16.85 -1.36
C SER A 375 -40.24 -15.54 -2.03
N GLY A 376 -40.90 -15.20 -3.15
CA GLY A 376 -40.69 -13.89 -3.79
C GLY A 376 -39.41 -13.78 -4.60
N VAL A 377 -38.70 -14.90 -4.81
CA VAL A 377 -37.47 -14.93 -5.60
C VAL A 377 -37.77 -14.69 -7.06
N ARG A 378 -37.14 -13.68 -7.66
CA ARG A 378 -37.25 -13.36 -9.08
C ARG A 378 -35.88 -13.01 -9.64
N ARG A 379 -35.60 -13.48 -10.85
CA ARG A 379 -34.38 -13.15 -11.59
C ARG A 379 -34.66 -12.11 -12.66
N PHE A 380 -33.79 -11.13 -12.77
CA PHE A 380 -33.85 -10.06 -13.74
C PHE A 380 -32.54 -9.96 -14.54
N VAL A 381 -32.66 -9.53 -15.80
CA VAL A 381 -31.53 -9.15 -16.64
C VAL A 381 -31.76 -7.75 -17.20
N LEU A 382 -30.69 -7.04 -17.52
CA LEU A 382 -30.78 -5.70 -18.07
C LEU A 382 -31.05 -5.75 -19.58
N GLY A 383 -32.22 -5.28 -20.02
CA GLY A 383 -32.66 -5.29 -21.41
C GLY A 383 -31.76 -4.47 -22.34
N HIS A 384 -31.56 -4.94 -23.58
CA HIS A 384 -30.58 -4.40 -24.53
C HIS A 384 -30.91 -3.00 -25.08
N ASP A 385 -32.19 -2.67 -25.27
CA ASP A 385 -32.58 -1.46 -26.01
C ASP A 385 -32.73 -0.21 -25.12
N ARG A 386 -33.25 -0.38 -23.90
CA ARG A 386 -33.63 0.74 -23.02
C ARG A 386 -33.01 0.69 -21.61
N ASP A 387 -32.14 -0.28 -21.34
CA ASP A 387 -31.59 -0.52 -20.00
C ASP A 387 -32.69 -0.74 -18.93
N GLU A 388 -33.81 -1.34 -19.33
CA GLU A 388 -34.94 -1.69 -18.46
C GLU A 388 -34.75 -3.11 -17.89
N TRP A 389 -35.15 -3.35 -16.64
CA TRP A 389 -35.08 -4.68 -16.03
C TRP A 389 -36.14 -5.60 -16.63
N VAL A 390 -35.70 -6.73 -17.17
CA VAL A 390 -36.56 -7.76 -17.75
C VAL A 390 -36.55 -8.98 -16.83
N ALA A 391 -37.71 -9.36 -16.33
CA ALA A 391 -37.87 -10.58 -15.55
C ALA A 391 -37.64 -11.80 -16.45
N VAL A 392 -36.85 -12.75 -15.97
CA VAL A 392 -36.50 -13.98 -16.67
C VAL A 392 -36.70 -15.18 -15.73
N PRO A 393 -36.92 -16.40 -16.27
CA PRO A 393 -37.01 -17.63 -15.47
C PRO A 393 -35.75 -17.86 -14.62
N MET A 394 -35.75 -18.80 -13.69
CA MET A 394 -34.52 -19.24 -12.97
C MET A 394 -33.54 -19.93 -13.95
N GLN A 395 -32.24 -20.06 -13.59
CA GLN A 395 -31.22 -20.68 -14.46
C GLN A 395 -31.43 -22.19 -14.48
N GLU A 396 -31.73 -22.74 -13.30
CA GLU A 396 -32.18 -24.08 -13.09
C GLU A 396 -33.71 -24.13 -13.23
N PRO A 397 -34.27 -24.83 -14.23
CA PRO A 397 -35.72 -24.83 -14.50
C PRO A 397 -36.58 -25.32 -13.33
N THR A 398 -36.01 -26.13 -12.45
CA THR A 398 -36.70 -26.69 -11.28
C THR A 398 -36.57 -25.82 -10.03
N ALA A 399 -35.70 -24.81 -10.03
CA ALA A 399 -35.45 -23.98 -8.87
C ALA A 399 -36.59 -22.99 -8.62
N THR A 400 -36.95 -22.84 -7.35
CA THR A 400 -37.96 -21.88 -6.88
C THR A 400 -37.48 -21.04 -5.70
N ALA A 401 -36.26 -21.30 -5.22
CA ALA A 401 -35.64 -20.64 -4.08
C ALA A 401 -34.21 -20.19 -4.42
N LEU A 402 -33.69 -19.26 -3.62
CA LEU A 402 -32.32 -18.77 -3.67
C LEU A 402 -31.64 -19.03 -2.34
N ALA A 403 -30.44 -19.61 -2.35
CA ALA A 403 -29.62 -19.74 -1.16
C ALA A 403 -28.38 -18.87 -1.26
N ILE A 404 -28.12 -18.10 -0.22
CA ILE A 404 -26.98 -17.18 -0.12
C ILE A 404 -26.19 -17.58 1.12
N ARG A 405 -24.87 -17.69 0.99
CA ARG A 405 -23.99 -17.98 2.12
C ARG A 405 -23.88 -16.75 3.03
N LYS A 406 -23.89 -16.95 4.35
CA LYS A 406 -23.84 -15.88 5.36
C LYS A 406 -22.57 -15.04 5.29
N ASN A 407 -21.44 -15.69 5.00
CA ASN A 407 -20.13 -15.05 4.97
C ASN A 407 -19.67 -14.79 3.53
N ILE A 408 -18.89 -13.73 3.35
CA ILE A 408 -18.26 -13.41 2.07
C ILE A 408 -17.01 -14.26 1.88
N PHE A 409 -16.71 -14.62 0.63
CA PHE A 409 -15.48 -15.35 0.28
C PHE A 409 -14.45 -14.46 -0.41
N ALA A 410 -14.85 -13.31 -0.95
CA ALA A 410 -13.95 -12.32 -1.54
C ALA A 410 -14.46 -10.89 -1.33
N GLU A 411 -13.54 -9.93 -1.35
CA GLU A 411 -13.84 -8.49 -1.29
C GLU A 411 -12.98 -7.73 -2.30
N GLY A 412 -13.54 -6.64 -2.84
CA GLY A 412 -12.84 -5.68 -3.69
C GLY A 412 -12.91 -4.27 -3.11
N ALA A 413 -12.44 -3.29 -3.88
CA ALA A 413 -12.47 -1.88 -3.48
C ALA A 413 -13.90 -1.36 -3.25
N GLU A 414 -14.85 -1.76 -4.11
CA GLU A 414 -16.24 -1.26 -4.05
C GLU A 414 -17.29 -2.33 -3.70
N ARG A 415 -16.90 -3.61 -3.64
CA ARG A 415 -17.82 -4.74 -3.57
C ARG A 415 -17.39 -5.81 -2.60
N ILE A 416 -18.38 -6.55 -2.14
CA ILE A 416 -18.21 -7.82 -1.43
C ILE A 416 -18.84 -8.94 -2.24
N VAL A 417 -18.33 -10.16 -2.09
CA VAL A 417 -18.74 -11.31 -2.90
C VAL A 417 -19.15 -12.49 -2.02
N TYR A 418 -20.39 -12.93 -2.19
CA TYR A 418 -21.02 -14.08 -1.58
C TYR A 418 -21.05 -15.28 -2.52
N GLN A 419 -21.07 -16.48 -1.97
CA GLN A 419 -21.49 -17.66 -2.72
C GLN A 419 -23.01 -17.75 -2.68
N LEU A 420 -23.66 -17.94 -3.83
CA LEU A 420 -25.09 -18.21 -3.90
C LEU A 420 -25.40 -19.31 -4.92
N CYS A 421 -26.54 -19.96 -4.77
CA CYS A 421 -27.04 -20.92 -5.75
C CYS A 421 -28.56 -20.92 -5.78
N GLU A 422 -29.11 -21.25 -6.94
CA GLU A 422 -30.53 -21.54 -7.08
C GLU A 422 -30.84 -22.94 -6.54
N CYS A 423 -31.97 -23.11 -5.86
CA CYS A 423 -32.37 -24.39 -5.29
C CYS A 423 -33.88 -24.63 -5.38
N ALA A 424 -34.25 -25.90 -5.31
CA ALA A 424 -35.63 -26.35 -5.19
C ALA A 424 -35.88 -26.90 -3.77
N PRO A 425 -36.95 -26.48 -3.07
CA PRO A 425 -37.38 -27.14 -1.84
C PRO A 425 -37.75 -28.61 -2.10
N PRO A 426 -37.56 -29.53 -1.13
CA PRO A 426 -37.19 -29.29 0.26
C PRO A 426 -35.68 -29.04 0.47
N ILE A 427 -35.39 -28.10 1.39
CA ILE A 427 -34.03 -27.67 1.74
C ILE A 427 -33.25 -28.86 2.31
N GLY A 428 -32.12 -29.21 1.68
CA GLY A 428 -31.25 -30.30 2.13
C GLY A 428 -31.15 -31.48 1.17
N THR A 429 -32.18 -31.72 0.35
CA THR A 429 -32.26 -32.88 -0.56
C THR A 429 -32.74 -32.57 -1.98
N GLY A 430 -33.13 -31.32 -2.27
CA GLY A 430 -33.64 -30.89 -3.57
C GLY A 430 -32.59 -30.67 -4.67
N THR A 431 -33.07 -30.53 -5.91
CA THR A 431 -32.26 -30.18 -7.10
C THR A 431 -31.58 -28.82 -6.89
N ARG A 432 -30.31 -28.74 -7.29
CA ARG A 432 -29.45 -27.57 -7.10
C ARG A 432 -28.87 -27.08 -8.42
N GLY A 433 -28.92 -25.77 -8.63
CA GLY A 433 -28.20 -25.10 -9.70
C GLY A 433 -26.69 -25.01 -9.40
N PRO A 434 -25.89 -24.56 -10.37
CA PRO A 434 -24.48 -24.28 -10.16
C PRO A 434 -24.27 -23.15 -9.14
N LEU A 435 -23.06 -23.10 -8.56
CA LEU A 435 -22.64 -21.98 -7.74
C LEU A 435 -22.47 -20.71 -8.58
N LEU A 436 -22.92 -19.60 -8.02
CA LEU A 436 -22.84 -18.26 -8.58
C LEU A 436 -22.10 -17.33 -7.62
N ALA A 437 -21.47 -16.30 -8.17
CA ALA A 437 -20.86 -15.22 -7.40
C ALA A 437 -21.86 -14.09 -7.20
N GLY A 438 -22.31 -13.91 -5.96
CA GLY A 438 -23.19 -12.82 -5.55
C GLY A 438 -22.42 -11.58 -5.19
N LYS A 439 -22.58 -10.47 -5.92
CA LYS A 439 -21.93 -9.19 -5.65
C LYS A 439 -22.92 -8.21 -5.04
N ASP A 440 -22.49 -7.58 -3.96
CA ASP A 440 -23.18 -6.44 -3.36
C ASP A 440 -22.20 -5.30 -3.09
N SER A 441 -22.73 -4.09 -2.87
CA SER A 441 -21.93 -2.93 -2.52
C SER A 441 -21.26 -3.10 -1.16
N ARG A 442 -19.98 -2.73 -1.09
CA ARG A 442 -19.23 -2.72 0.17
C ARG A 442 -19.72 -1.65 1.16
N PHE A 443 -20.44 -0.63 0.68
CA PHE A 443 -20.89 0.50 1.49
C PHE A 443 -22.38 0.36 1.80
N ILE A 444 -22.78 0.64 3.04
CA ILE A 444 -24.18 0.82 3.46
C ILE A 444 -24.68 2.09 2.77
N VAL A 445 -25.70 1.95 1.93
CA VAL A 445 -26.27 3.07 1.19
C VAL A 445 -27.66 3.40 1.74
N GLN A 446 -27.86 4.66 2.13
CA GLN A 446 -29.15 5.21 2.55
C GLN A 446 -29.93 5.62 1.29
N ASP A 447 -30.76 4.70 0.79
CA ASP A 447 -31.77 4.83 -0.27
C ASP A 447 -31.36 5.22 -1.73
N ASP A 448 -32.13 4.64 -2.66
CA ASP A 448 -32.18 4.72 -4.14
C ASP A 448 -30.94 4.41 -5.00
N ASP A 449 -29.77 4.23 -4.39
CA ASP A 449 -28.53 3.92 -5.14
C ASP A 449 -28.38 2.41 -5.51
N MET A 450 -29.20 1.52 -4.94
CA MET A 450 -29.11 0.07 -5.17
C MET A 450 -29.51 -0.36 -6.58
N GLU A 451 -30.53 0.27 -7.17
CA GLU A 451 -30.89 0.00 -8.56
C GLU A 451 -29.84 0.59 -9.52
N HIS A 452 -29.29 1.76 -9.18
CA HIS A 452 -28.27 2.43 -9.99
C HIS A 452 -26.96 1.64 -10.02
N PHE A 453 -26.50 1.15 -8.87
CA PHE A 453 -25.28 0.34 -8.77
C PHE A 453 -25.32 -0.90 -9.67
N HIS A 454 -26.38 -1.70 -9.54
CA HIS A 454 -26.57 -2.91 -10.35
C HIS A 454 -26.71 -2.57 -11.84
N LYS A 455 -27.48 -1.52 -12.18
CA LYS A 455 -27.63 -1.05 -13.57
C LYS A 455 -26.28 -0.64 -14.17
N VAL A 456 -25.47 0.14 -13.46
CA VAL A 456 -24.15 0.59 -13.93
C VAL A 456 -23.24 -0.60 -14.15
N PHE A 457 -23.17 -1.54 -13.21
CA PHE A 457 -22.35 -2.75 -13.38
C PHE A 457 -22.77 -3.56 -14.62
N CYS A 458 -24.05 -3.94 -14.70
CA CYS A 458 -24.58 -4.72 -15.82
C CYS A 458 -24.34 -4.01 -17.16
N LYS A 459 -24.52 -2.69 -17.19
CA LYS A 459 -24.29 -1.87 -18.38
C LYS A 459 -22.82 -1.84 -18.79
N THR A 460 -21.91 -1.66 -17.83
CA THR A 460 -20.46 -1.63 -18.08
C THR A 460 -19.97 -2.99 -18.58
N GLN A 461 -20.33 -4.08 -17.89
CA GLN A 461 -19.97 -5.45 -18.28
C GLN A 461 -20.51 -5.82 -19.67
N ARG A 462 -21.80 -5.56 -19.94
CA ARG A 462 -22.39 -5.79 -21.27
C ARG A 462 -21.72 -4.94 -22.35
N LYS A 463 -21.35 -3.70 -22.05
CA LYS A 463 -20.68 -2.82 -23.02
C LYS A 463 -19.27 -3.33 -23.35
N ALA A 464 -18.56 -3.88 -22.37
CA ALA A 464 -17.30 -4.56 -22.58
C ALA A 464 -17.47 -5.84 -23.42
N GLY A 465 -18.53 -6.63 -23.18
CA GLY A 465 -18.91 -7.77 -24.01
C GLY A 465 -19.09 -7.41 -25.49
N VAL A 466 -19.82 -6.33 -25.80
CA VAL A 466 -19.97 -5.83 -27.18
C VAL A 466 -18.62 -5.44 -27.81
N TRP A 467 -17.65 -4.99 -27.02
CA TRP A 467 -16.30 -4.74 -27.51
C TRP A 467 -15.52 -6.03 -27.75
N ALA A 468 -15.68 -7.02 -26.87
CA ALA A 468 -15.07 -8.34 -27.00
C ALA A 468 -15.54 -9.05 -28.28
N ASP A 469 -16.85 -9.03 -28.58
CA ASP A 469 -17.38 -9.59 -29.83
C ASP A 469 -16.73 -8.96 -31.07
N LYS A 470 -16.62 -7.63 -31.08
CA LYS A 470 -15.96 -6.89 -32.17
C LYS A 470 -14.49 -7.21 -32.29
N PHE A 471 -13.81 -7.42 -31.16
CA PHE A 471 -12.41 -7.80 -31.15
C PHE A 471 -12.23 -9.22 -31.70
N ASN A 472 -13.00 -10.19 -31.22
CA ASN A 472 -12.97 -11.58 -31.68
C ASN A 472 -13.22 -11.66 -33.20
N VAL A 473 -14.20 -10.91 -33.72
CA VAL A 473 -14.47 -10.83 -35.17
C VAL A 473 -13.29 -10.23 -35.93
N GLU A 474 -12.65 -9.17 -35.43
CA GLU A 474 -11.50 -8.56 -36.11
C GLU A 474 -10.25 -9.48 -36.08
N VAL A 475 -10.02 -10.18 -34.96
CA VAL A 475 -8.95 -11.18 -34.83
C VAL A 475 -9.17 -12.31 -35.84
N ALA A 476 -10.36 -12.90 -35.88
CA ALA A 476 -10.70 -13.96 -36.84
C ALA A 476 -10.55 -13.50 -38.30
N ARG A 477 -10.86 -12.24 -38.59
CA ARG A 477 -10.72 -11.64 -39.92
C ARG A 477 -9.25 -11.43 -40.33
N ARG A 478 -8.39 -11.05 -39.38
CA ARG A 478 -6.98 -10.69 -39.63
C ARG A 478 -6.02 -11.87 -39.53
N ALA A 479 -6.42 -12.92 -38.82
CA ALA A 479 -5.63 -14.11 -38.53
C ALA A 479 -6.35 -15.41 -38.91
N PRO A 480 -6.83 -15.57 -40.14
CA PRO A 480 -7.59 -16.76 -40.52
C PRO A 480 -6.73 -18.03 -40.34
N GLY A 481 -7.29 -19.03 -39.65
CA GLY A 481 -6.62 -20.31 -39.38
C GLY A 481 -5.62 -20.31 -38.22
N ARG A 482 -5.47 -19.20 -37.47
CA ARG A 482 -4.70 -19.14 -36.23
C ARG A 482 -5.61 -19.37 -35.03
N ASN A 483 -5.14 -20.17 -34.06
CA ASN A 483 -5.87 -20.46 -32.83
C ASN A 483 -5.60 -19.41 -31.74
N ILE A 484 -6.00 -18.16 -31.98
CA ILE A 484 -5.84 -17.06 -31.01
C ILE A 484 -7.01 -17.10 -30.03
N ALA A 485 -6.71 -16.99 -28.74
CA ALA A 485 -7.72 -17.00 -27.68
C ALA A 485 -8.78 -15.90 -27.88
N ALA A 486 -10.05 -16.25 -27.66
CA ALA A 486 -11.15 -15.30 -27.68
C ALA A 486 -11.34 -14.65 -26.31
N ILE A 487 -12.01 -13.49 -26.27
CA ILE A 487 -12.44 -12.85 -25.02
C ILE A 487 -13.96 -12.92 -24.92
N SER A 488 -14.46 -13.27 -23.74
CA SER A 488 -15.88 -13.17 -23.39
C SER A 488 -16.03 -12.52 -22.02
N PHE A 489 -17.07 -11.71 -21.85
CA PHE A 489 -17.44 -11.16 -20.55
C PHE A 489 -18.64 -11.91 -20.00
N LEU A 490 -18.65 -12.20 -18.69
CA LEU A 490 -19.74 -12.92 -18.05
C LEU A 490 -21.07 -12.18 -18.15
N ASP A 491 -22.15 -12.93 -18.28
CA ASP A 491 -23.50 -12.39 -18.16
C ASP A 491 -23.84 -12.07 -16.71
N CYS A 492 -24.55 -10.95 -16.52
CA CYS A 492 -25.03 -10.51 -15.23
C CYS A 492 -26.53 -10.79 -15.09
N SER A 493 -26.93 -11.29 -13.94
CA SER A 493 -28.34 -11.32 -13.49
C SER A 493 -28.47 -10.60 -12.16
N VAL A 494 -29.65 -10.10 -11.84
CA VAL A 494 -29.98 -9.58 -10.51
C VAL A 494 -31.10 -10.42 -9.93
N TYR A 495 -30.91 -10.91 -8.72
CA TYR A 495 -31.93 -11.63 -7.98
C TYR A 495 -32.56 -10.70 -6.97
N GLN A 496 -33.89 -10.64 -7.00
CA GLN A 496 -34.69 -10.10 -5.90
C GLN A 496 -35.11 -11.26 -5.01
N PHE A 497 -34.84 -11.19 -3.71
CA PHE A 497 -35.17 -12.25 -2.75
C PHE A 497 -35.90 -11.73 -1.49
N GLY A 498 -36.17 -10.44 -1.44
CA GLY A 498 -37.00 -9.77 -0.45
C GLY A 498 -37.74 -8.58 -1.06
N ILE A 499 -38.44 -7.79 -0.25
CA ILE A 499 -39.21 -6.63 -0.74
C ILE A 499 -38.26 -5.60 -1.35
N TYR A 500 -37.13 -5.34 -0.69
CA TYR A 500 -36.12 -4.35 -1.10
C TYR A 500 -34.71 -4.96 -1.20
N GLU A 501 -34.61 -6.29 -1.22
CA GLU A 501 -33.32 -6.99 -1.19
C GLU A 501 -32.98 -7.52 -2.59
N TYR A 502 -31.81 -7.10 -3.07
CA TYR A 502 -31.30 -7.42 -4.39
C TYR A 502 -29.83 -7.83 -4.31
N ILE A 503 -29.43 -8.81 -5.12
CA ILE A 503 -28.03 -9.19 -5.27
C ILE A 503 -27.70 -9.40 -6.73
N LEU A 504 -26.58 -8.86 -7.18
CA LEU A 504 -26.06 -9.14 -8.51
C LEU A 504 -25.41 -10.50 -8.52
N ALA A 505 -25.66 -11.30 -9.55
CA ALA A 505 -25.12 -12.64 -9.69
C ALA A 505 -24.49 -12.83 -11.06
N GLU A 506 -23.36 -13.53 -11.07
CA GLU A 506 -22.67 -13.98 -12.27
C GLU A 506 -22.17 -15.42 -12.08
N LYS A 507 -21.72 -16.06 -13.16
CA LYS A 507 -21.07 -17.37 -13.10
C LYS A 507 -19.89 -17.31 -12.11
N LEU A 508 -19.83 -18.25 -11.17
CA LEU A 508 -18.67 -18.36 -10.30
C LEU A 508 -17.47 -18.91 -11.09
N LEU A 509 -16.42 -18.11 -11.22
CA LEU A 509 -15.16 -18.53 -11.83
C LEU A 509 -14.29 -19.30 -10.83
N ASP A 510 -13.38 -20.14 -11.32
CA ASP A 510 -12.42 -20.84 -10.47
C ASP A 510 -11.46 -19.82 -9.82
N HIS A 511 -11.58 -19.69 -8.51
CA HIS A 511 -10.79 -18.73 -7.75
C HIS A 511 -9.29 -19.05 -7.77
N ALA A 512 -8.91 -20.33 -7.88
CA ALA A 512 -7.51 -20.73 -7.93
C ALA A 512 -6.82 -20.32 -9.24
N ALA A 513 -7.58 -20.24 -10.33
CA ALA A 513 -7.11 -19.82 -11.64
C ALA A 513 -7.37 -18.32 -11.93
N TYR A 514 -7.97 -17.60 -10.98
CA TYR A 514 -8.36 -16.21 -11.17
C TYR A 514 -7.13 -15.31 -11.28
N LYS A 515 -7.07 -14.51 -12.34
CA LYS A 515 -5.94 -13.63 -12.66
C LYS A 515 -6.44 -12.25 -13.09
N LYS A 516 -5.65 -11.23 -12.77
CA LYS A 516 -5.82 -9.85 -13.26
C LYS A 516 -4.68 -9.51 -14.21
N TRP A 517 -4.99 -9.28 -15.49
CA TRP A 517 -4.02 -9.02 -16.55
C TRP A 517 -3.65 -7.55 -16.70
N ASN A 518 -4.59 -6.64 -16.43
CA ASN A 518 -4.30 -5.22 -16.29
C ASN A 518 -5.23 -4.54 -15.27
N GLY A 519 -4.90 -3.30 -14.90
CA GLY A 519 -5.65 -2.49 -13.95
C GLY A 519 -6.26 -1.24 -14.58
N ASN A 520 -7.11 -0.56 -13.82
CA ASN A 520 -7.66 0.75 -14.19
C ASN A 520 -6.69 1.93 -13.95
N ASN A 521 -5.48 1.66 -13.46
CA ASN A 521 -4.42 2.60 -13.10
C ASN A 521 -3.08 2.35 -13.84
N GLY A 522 -3.11 1.64 -14.97
CA GLY A 522 -1.90 1.32 -15.75
C GLY A 522 -1.16 0.04 -15.33
N TYR A 523 -1.62 -0.70 -14.32
CA TYR A 523 -1.04 -2.01 -13.98
C TYR A 523 -1.10 -3.01 -15.15
N VAL A 524 -0.03 -3.80 -15.35
CA VAL A 524 0.08 -4.89 -16.36
C VAL A 524 0.73 -6.12 -15.71
N ALA A 525 0.11 -7.30 -15.85
CA ALA A 525 0.65 -8.54 -15.31
C ALA A 525 1.88 -9.04 -16.09
N GLY A 526 2.89 -9.58 -15.38
CA GLY A 526 4.05 -10.21 -16.01
C GLY A 526 5.13 -9.26 -16.54
N GLN A 527 4.81 -7.97 -16.73
CA GLN A 527 5.82 -6.92 -16.67
C GLN A 527 6.28 -6.87 -15.20
N GLY A 528 7.38 -7.57 -14.90
CA GLY A 528 8.00 -7.50 -13.58
C GLY A 528 8.22 -6.03 -13.29
N ALA A 529 7.49 -5.52 -12.27
CA ALA A 529 7.47 -4.13 -11.84
C ALA A 529 8.09 -3.22 -12.90
N ALA A 530 7.35 -2.92 -13.98
CA ALA A 530 7.81 -1.96 -14.98
C ALA A 530 8.46 -0.83 -14.21
N CYS A 531 9.78 -0.71 -14.44
CA CYS A 531 10.75 0.11 -13.72
C CYS A 531 10.04 1.21 -12.93
N THR A 532 10.16 1.18 -11.58
CA THR A 532 9.78 2.27 -10.66
C THR A 532 9.60 3.54 -11.47
N PRO A 533 8.37 4.04 -11.71
CA PRO A 533 8.10 5.01 -12.78
C PRO A 533 9.20 6.05 -12.71
N THR A 534 10.11 6.03 -13.69
CA THR A 534 11.31 6.84 -13.61
C THR A 534 10.83 8.26 -13.40
N ILE A 535 11.47 9.06 -12.54
CA ILE A 535 10.97 10.42 -12.26
C ILE A 535 10.75 11.17 -13.59
N GLN A 536 11.55 10.88 -14.62
CA GLN A 536 11.36 11.33 -15.99
C GLN A 536 10.03 10.93 -16.65
N ASN A 537 9.57 9.69 -16.48
CA ASN A 537 8.27 9.25 -16.95
C ASN A 537 7.16 9.96 -16.19
N LEU A 538 7.27 10.07 -14.86
CA LEU A 538 6.31 10.81 -14.04
C LEU A 538 6.25 12.30 -14.41
N LEU A 539 7.39 12.94 -14.68
CA LEU A 539 7.44 14.33 -15.15
C LEU A 539 6.73 14.49 -16.50
N LYS A 540 6.89 13.53 -17.42
CA LYS A 540 6.11 13.49 -18.67
C LYS A 540 4.61 13.24 -18.43
N GLN A 541 4.24 12.41 -17.46
CA GLN A 541 2.84 12.16 -17.08
C GLN A 541 2.15 13.39 -16.49
N LEU A 542 2.91 14.23 -15.77
CA LEU A 542 2.44 15.46 -15.15
C LEU A 542 2.55 16.68 -16.09
N GLU A 543 2.86 16.47 -17.38
CA GLU A 543 3.06 17.52 -18.41
C GLU A 543 4.13 18.56 -18.05
N VAL A 544 5.12 18.20 -17.23
CA VAL A 544 6.22 19.09 -16.85
C VAL A 544 7.21 19.17 -18.02
N CYS A 545 7.26 20.32 -18.68
CA CYS A 545 8.24 20.58 -19.73
C CYS A 545 9.65 20.65 -19.12
N ASP A 546 10.56 19.80 -19.59
CA ASP A 546 11.97 19.86 -19.24
C ASP A 546 12.53 21.25 -19.60
N ALA A 547 12.76 22.11 -18.61
CA ALA A 547 13.44 23.39 -18.80
C ALA A 547 14.96 23.24 -19.00
N ILE A 548 15.46 22.01 -19.10
CA ILE A 548 16.87 21.70 -19.39
C ILE A 548 16.98 21.11 -20.80
N ALA A 549 16.46 21.85 -21.77
CA ALA A 549 16.94 21.78 -23.14
C ALA A 549 17.89 22.97 -23.36
N GLU A 550 19.04 22.95 -22.69
CA GLU A 550 20.16 23.80 -23.10
C GLU A 550 20.91 23.08 -24.21
N GLY A 551 20.60 23.49 -25.44
CA GLY A 551 21.58 23.70 -26.51
C GLY A 551 22.31 22.47 -27.06
N SER A 552 21.75 21.90 -28.12
CA SER A 552 22.48 21.72 -29.38
C SER A 552 21.49 21.43 -30.49
N ASP A 553 21.20 22.46 -31.28
CA ASP A 553 20.75 22.29 -32.66
C ASP A 553 21.90 21.67 -33.44
N GLU A 554 21.89 20.36 -33.68
CA GLU A 554 22.63 19.75 -34.79
C GLU A 554 21.73 18.68 -35.42
N ASP A 555 21.24 19.00 -36.61
CA ASP A 555 20.79 18.04 -37.60
C ASP A 555 22.00 17.15 -37.96
N GLU A 556 21.99 15.88 -37.54
CA GLU A 556 22.87 14.86 -38.12
C GLU A 556 22.07 13.57 -38.41
N ASP A 557 21.75 13.40 -39.70
CA ASP A 557 21.63 12.09 -40.32
C ASP A 557 22.98 11.37 -40.22
N ASP A 558 23.14 10.33 -39.40
CA ASP A 558 24.11 9.25 -39.74
C ASP A 558 23.84 7.91 -39.04
N ASP A 559 24.11 6.89 -39.83
CA ASP A 559 23.92 5.47 -39.71
C ASP A 559 24.99 4.85 -38.78
N GLY A 560 24.59 4.45 -37.56
CA GLY A 560 25.54 4.05 -36.52
C GLY A 560 25.11 2.83 -35.70
N ARG A 561 24.84 1.71 -36.37
CA ARG A 561 24.69 0.38 -35.72
C ARG A 561 25.91 0.06 -34.85
N THR A 562 25.80 0.25 -33.54
CA THR A 562 26.69 -0.39 -32.57
C THR A 562 26.01 -1.65 -32.05
N GLN A 563 26.46 -2.81 -32.55
CA GLN A 563 25.98 -4.12 -32.13
C GLN A 563 26.37 -4.40 -30.67
N LEU A 564 25.39 -4.38 -29.78
CA LEU A 564 25.43 -5.13 -28.53
C LEU A 564 25.09 -6.60 -28.82
N PRO A 565 25.68 -7.58 -28.11
CA PRO A 565 25.52 -9.00 -28.45
C PRO A 565 24.05 -9.41 -28.28
N GLY A 566 23.51 -10.00 -29.35
CA GLY A 566 22.09 -10.19 -29.57
C GLY A 566 21.38 -10.93 -28.44
N ARG A 567 20.45 -10.24 -27.79
CA ARG A 567 19.17 -10.85 -27.45
C ARG A 567 18.40 -10.96 -28.77
N LEU A 568 18.33 -12.19 -29.28
CA LEU A 568 17.44 -12.57 -30.37
C LEU A 568 16.07 -11.92 -30.11
N ALA A 569 15.53 -11.24 -31.13
CA ALA A 569 14.13 -10.88 -31.14
C ALA A 569 13.34 -12.16 -30.83
N ASN A 570 12.73 -12.23 -29.65
CA ASN A 570 11.78 -13.29 -29.38
C ASN A 570 10.66 -13.10 -30.41
N ASP A 571 10.59 -14.00 -31.38
CA ASP A 571 9.36 -14.31 -32.09
C ASP A 571 8.33 -14.74 -31.02
N GLU A 572 7.70 -13.79 -30.35
CA GLU A 572 6.53 -14.08 -29.53
C GLU A 572 5.47 -14.65 -30.46
N ALA A 573 5.18 -15.93 -30.28
CA ALA A 573 4.18 -16.62 -31.06
C ALA A 573 2.84 -15.87 -30.90
N ILE A 574 2.25 -15.43 -32.01
CA ILE A 574 1.04 -14.58 -32.04
C ILE A 574 -0.16 -15.25 -31.34
N ASP A 575 -0.13 -16.58 -31.25
CA ASP A 575 -1.08 -17.44 -30.56
C ASP A 575 -0.86 -17.55 -29.04
N ASN A 576 0.15 -16.87 -28.48
CA ASN A 576 0.32 -16.78 -27.04
C ASN A 576 -0.88 -16.03 -26.41
N PRO A 577 -1.70 -16.70 -25.56
CA PRO A 577 -2.91 -16.12 -25.00
C PRO A 577 -2.64 -14.89 -24.12
N GLU A 578 -1.47 -14.80 -23.48
CA GLU A 578 -1.10 -13.66 -22.61
C GLU A 578 -1.02 -12.32 -23.37
N LEU A 579 -0.92 -12.33 -24.71
CA LEU A 579 -0.92 -11.12 -25.53
C LEU A 579 -2.32 -10.51 -25.70
N VAL A 580 -3.36 -11.33 -25.55
CA VAL A 580 -4.74 -10.98 -25.92
C VAL A 580 -5.33 -9.88 -25.03
N PRO A 581 -5.20 -9.90 -23.69
CA PRO A 581 -5.77 -8.86 -22.82
C PRO A 581 -5.26 -7.45 -23.14
N GLN A 582 -3.94 -7.26 -23.30
CA GLN A 582 -3.38 -5.93 -23.62
C GLN A 582 -3.81 -5.45 -25.00
N ALA A 583 -3.80 -6.34 -26.00
CA ALA A 583 -4.23 -6.02 -27.35
C ALA A 583 -5.73 -5.65 -27.40
N PHE A 584 -6.56 -6.30 -26.58
CA PHE A 584 -7.97 -5.98 -26.45
C PHE A 584 -8.19 -4.57 -25.89
N SER A 585 -7.54 -4.23 -24.76
CA SER A 585 -7.61 -2.88 -24.20
C SER A 585 -7.22 -1.82 -25.25
N HIS A 586 -6.06 -1.98 -25.90
CA HIS A 586 -5.62 -1.08 -26.98
C HIS A 586 -6.63 -1.01 -28.15
N PHE A 587 -7.18 -2.16 -28.56
CA PHE A 587 -8.18 -2.24 -29.63
C PHE A 587 -9.43 -1.41 -29.31
N THR A 588 -9.94 -1.47 -28.08
CA THR A 588 -11.13 -0.71 -27.70
C THR A 588 -10.90 0.80 -27.80
N TYR A 589 -9.73 1.28 -27.35
CA TYR A 589 -9.36 2.69 -27.45
C TYR A 589 -9.24 3.15 -28.90
N ARG A 590 -8.50 2.40 -29.73
CA ARG A 590 -8.35 2.75 -31.14
C ARG A 590 -9.72 2.73 -31.83
N ARG A 591 -10.45 1.62 -31.72
CA ARG A 591 -11.68 1.39 -32.49
C ARG A 591 -12.82 2.29 -32.07
N SER A 592 -12.84 2.75 -30.82
CA SER A 592 -13.76 3.78 -30.33
C SER A 592 -13.39 5.20 -30.77
N LYS A 593 -12.29 5.38 -31.53
CA LYS A 593 -11.70 6.68 -31.86
C LYS A 593 -11.31 7.49 -30.62
N ARG A 594 -10.61 6.83 -29.68
CA ARG A 594 -10.12 7.42 -28.43
C ARG A 594 -11.22 7.87 -27.47
N ARG A 595 -12.44 7.34 -27.63
CA ARG A 595 -13.59 7.71 -26.80
C ARG A 595 -13.79 6.80 -25.61
N SER A 596 -13.32 5.56 -25.68
CA SER A 596 -13.54 4.57 -24.62
C SER A 596 -12.39 3.56 -24.60
N LEU A 597 -11.90 3.25 -23.40
CA LEU A 597 -10.89 2.22 -23.16
C LEU A 597 -11.47 1.23 -22.14
N VAL A 598 -11.49 -0.05 -22.50
CA VAL A 598 -11.84 -1.14 -21.58
C VAL A 598 -10.56 -1.67 -20.94
N CYS A 599 -10.49 -1.67 -19.61
CA CYS A 599 -9.35 -2.10 -18.81
C CYS A 599 -9.87 -2.81 -17.54
N ASP A 600 -8.96 -3.06 -16.58
CA ASP A 600 -9.26 -3.89 -15.40
C ASP A 600 -9.64 -5.32 -15.80
N LEU A 601 -8.93 -5.87 -16.79
CA LEU A 601 -9.20 -7.19 -17.34
C LEU A 601 -8.80 -8.26 -16.33
N GLN A 602 -9.80 -8.96 -15.78
CA GLN A 602 -9.65 -9.97 -14.75
C GLN A 602 -10.69 -11.08 -14.90
N GLY A 603 -10.33 -12.29 -14.47
CA GLY A 603 -11.12 -13.50 -14.70
C GLY A 603 -10.25 -14.75 -14.81
N VAL A 604 -10.69 -15.70 -15.63
CA VAL A 604 -10.00 -16.99 -15.84
C VAL A 604 -9.76 -17.21 -17.32
N TYR A 605 -8.62 -17.79 -17.66
CA TYR A 605 -8.36 -18.30 -19.01
C TYR A 605 -8.69 -19.79 -19.04
N ASP A 606 -9.71 -20.17 -19.82
CA ASP A 606 -10.06 -21.55 -20.09
C ASP A 606 -9.22 -22.05 -21.27
N ASP A 607 -8.17 -22.81 -20.96
CA ASP A 607 -7.26 -23.38 -21.95
C ASP A 607 -7.93 -24.43 -22.85
N THR A 608 -8.99 -25.10 -22.36
CA THR A 608 -9.73 -26.10 -23.16
C THR A 608 -10.61 -25.42 -24.20
N ALA A 609 -11.31 -24.35 -23.82
CA ALA A 609 -12.13 -23.57 -24.73
C ALA A 609 -11.32 -22.56 -25.56
N ASN A 610 -10.08 -22.26 -25.15
CA ASN A 610 -9.25 -21.17 -25.65
C ASN A 610 -9.96 -19.80 -25.54
N VAL A 611 -10.55 -19.53 -24.37
CA VAL A 611 -11.34 -18.31 -24.10
C VAL A 611 -10.97 -17.71 -22.75
N PHE A 612 -10.81 -16.39 -22.73
CA PHE A 612 -10.79 -15.60 -21.49
C PHE A 612 -12.23 -15.34 -21.04
N GLU A 613 -12.62 -15.91 -19.91
CA GLU A 613 -13.86 -15.58 -19.21
C GLU A 613 -13.59 -14.44 -18.22
N LEU A 614 -13.91 -13.22 -18.65
CA LEU A 614 -13.64 -12.00 -17.90
C LEU A 614 -14.88 -11.49 -17.16
N THR A 615 -14.64 -10.82 -16.03
CA THR A 615 -15.68 -10.15 -15.25
C THR A 615 -15.16 -8.81 -14.76
N ASP A 616 -16.10 -7.94 -14.40
CA ASP A 616 -15.84 -6.73 -13.67
C ASP A 616 -14.87 -5.74 -14.36
N PRO A 617 -15.11 -5.41 -15.64
CA PRO A 617 -14.26 -4.48 -16.36
C PRO A 617 -14.51 -3.03 -15.93
N VAL A 618 -13.49 -2.20 -16.15
CA VAL A 618 -13.60 -0.74 -16.08
C VAL A 618 -13.60 -0.16 -17.49
N ILE A 619 -14.49 0.82 -17.74
CA ILE A 619 -14.52 1.57 -18.99
C ILE A 619 -14.19 3.03 -18.69
N HIS A 620 -12.98 3.45 -19.06
CA HIS A 620 -12.63 4.88 -19.09
C HIS A 620 -13.33 5.53 -20.29
N TYR A 621 -14.00 6.67 -20.09
CA TYR A 621 -14.72 7.38 -21.16
C TYR A 621 -14.27 8.83 -21.33
N ALA A 622 -13.84 9.18 -22.54
CA ALA A 622 -13.46 10.55 -22.90
C ALA A 622 -14.72 11.37 -23.22
N GLY A 623 -15.19 12.15 -22.24
CA GLY A 623 -16.33 13.05 -22.42
C GLY A 623 -16.56 13.99 -21.25
N SER A 624 -17.47 14.96 -21.44
CA SER A 624 -17.82 15.99 -20.45
C SER A 624 -18.56 15.43 -19.22
N LYS A 625 -19.23 14.28 -19.35
CA LYS A 625 -19.84 13.58 -18.22
C LYS A 625 -18.76 12.79 -17.48
N LYS A 626 -18.33 13.30 -16.33
CA LYS A 626 -17.43 12.58 -15.41
C LYS A 626 -18.07 11.26 -14.97
N ARG A 627 -17.28 10.18 -14.86
CA ARG A 627 -17.67 8.88 -14.28
C ARG A 627 -18.89 8.21 -14.93
N LYS A 628 -18.93 8.17 -16.26
CA LYS A 628 -20.10 7.66 -17.02
C LYS A 628 -20.37 6.18 -16.76
N TYR A 629 -19.33 5.39 -16.54
CA TYR A 629 -19.41 3.94 -16.35
C TYR A 629 -19.22 3.52 -14.88
N GLY A 630 -19.45 4.44 -13.95
CA GLY A 630 -19.24 4.22 -12.53
C GLY A 630 -18.03 4.96 -12.00
N ARG A 631 -17.73 4.73 -10.71
CA ARG A 631 -16.75 5.52 -9.95
C ARG A 631 -15.30 5.27 -10.38
N THR A 632 -15.04 4.08 -10.90
CA THR A 632 -13.75 3.63 -11.43
C THR A 632 -13.41 4.17 -12.82
N ASP A 633 -14.33 4.88 -13.49
CA ASP A 633 -14.07 5.59 -14.75
C ASP A 633 -13.32 6.90 -14.47
N HIS A 634 -12.00 6.85 -14.68
CA HIS A 634 -11.06 7.96 -14.51
C HIS A 634 -10.90 8.81 -15.79
N GLY A 635 -11.73 8.57 -16.81
CA GLY A 635 -11.74 9.33 -18.06
C GLY A 635 -10.37 9.34 -18.74
N ASN A 636 -9.96 10.52 -19.22
CA ASN A 636 -8.70 10.68 -19.97
C ASN A 636 -7.46 10.31 -19.15
N ARG A 637 -7.47 10.53 -17.83
CA ARG A 637 -6.36 10.18 -16.94
C ARG A 637 -6.12 8.67 -16.94
N GLY A 638 -7.17 7.88 -16.68
CA GLY A 638 -7.07 6.43 -16.71
C GLY A 638 -6.71 5.86 -18.09
N MET A 639 -7.11 6.54 -19.17
CA MET A 639 -6.64 6.18 -20.52
C MET A 639 -5.15 6.43 -20.70
N HIS A 640 -4.66 7.57 -20.23
CA HIS A 640 -3.25 7.90 -20.26
C HIS A 640 -2.44 6.89 -19.45
N ASP A 641 -2.86 6.61 -18.20
CA ASP A 641 -2.26 5.62 -17.28
C ASP A 641 -2.05 4.25 -17.95
N PHE A 642 -3.01 3.78 -18.75
CA PHE A 642 -2.87 2.55 -19.53
C PHE A 642 -1.77 2.63 -20.60
N PHE A 643 -1.68 3.72 -21.37
CA PHE A 643 -0.73 3.83 -22.48
C PHE A 643 0.71 4.08 -22.05
N ILE A 644 0.94 4.48 -20.80
CA ILE A 644 2.30 4.58 -20.23
C ILE A 644 2.97 3.21 -20.18
N THR A 645 2.25 2.19 -19.74
CA THR A 645 2.79 0.84 -19.50
C THR A 645 2.52 -0.12 -20.65
N HIS A 646 1.58 0.23 -21.54
CA HIS A 646 1.23 -0.58 -22.70
C HIS A 646 2.36 -0.61 -23.73
N GLU A 647 2.90 -1.79 -23.97
CA GLU A 647 3.78 -2.08 -25.10
C GLU A 647 3.02 -2.86 -26.17
N CYS A 648 3.08 -2.39 -27.42
CA CYS A 648 2.42 -3.06 -28.53
C CYS A 648 3.06 -4.44 -28.81
N ASN A 649 2.33 -5.49 -28.49
CA ASN A 649 2.70 -6.87 -28.79
C ASN A 649 2.41 -7.29 -30.25
N ALA A 650 2.73 -8.54 -30.59
CA ALA A 650 2.55 -9.08 -31.94
C ALA A 650 1.08 -9.03 -32.42
N LEU A 651 0.11 -9.22 -31.52
CA LEU A 651 -1.32 -9.13 -31.85
C LEU A 651 -1.75 -7.68 -32.12
N CYS A 652 -1.24 -6.70 -31.37
CA CYS A 652 -1.46 -5.28 -31.65
C CYS A 652 -1.02 -4.91 -33.08
N LYS A 653 0.17 -5.37 -33.47
CA LYS A 653 0.75 -5.13 -34.81
C LYS A 653 -0.10 -5.78 -35.91
N LEU A 654 -0.55 -7.02 -35.70
CA LEU A 654 -1.42 -7.73 -36.63
C LEU A 654 -2.76 -7.01 -36.86
N LEU A 655 -3.35 -6.49 -35.78
CA LEU A 655 -4.61 -5.75 -35.80
C LEU A 655 -4.45 -4.31 -36.33
N ARG A 656 -3.21 -3.82 -36.52
CA ARG A 656 -2.88 -2.45 -36.95
C ARG A 656 -3.49 -1.38 -36.05
N LEU A 657 -3.26 -1.53 -34.74
CA LEU A 657 -3.77 -0.62 -33.71
C LEU A 657 -3.00 0.69 -33.64
#